data_AF-A0A9Q4PVB2-F1
#
_entry.id   AF-A0A9Q4PVB2-F1
#
_cell.length_a   1.000
_cell.length_b   1.000
_cell.length_c   1.000
_cell.angle_alpha   90.00
_cell.angle_beta   90.00
_cell.angle_gamma   90.00
#
_symmetry.space_group_name_H-M   'P 1'
#
loop_
_entity.id
_entity.type
_entity.pdbx_description
1 polymer ?
#
loop_
_entity_poly.entity_id
_entity_poly.type
_entity_poly.pdbx_seq_one_letter_code
_entity_poly.pdbx_strand_id
1 'polypeptide(L)'
;MKIISKIAKITLTIVVILAIILSVFFVILKNGINIGNIDRDNIHIERLYIKFDKKLIINAKNLKIKKNLNKKDEKKEFSALDLDKIFSYIVYLNRFFEEINLENVEIGKNNITALFKDNIFYFDTEFLKIDIKIIPKENSYDIAISELSFKDFNLVIAGNGYINLMNKSYNFDGFFLTHEINGKLDFSIKNGLLKYEIKSATATSIKNFMDELGFKTGMDQHLKEWIYGKVIAKYYDIKYLNGMIDIVNLDYKLNKMNGFAKAYDLNVTFNEKLPSAIVKSADIALENGNLYFDLFEPTYQNKDLNGSKVDILNIMDGTTKIIVDIKTDSLVDNEVLNLLKAYDINLPILQQNGNSKTEVLLHIQAHPHKLDVLANSVLKNSDILISGAKFNIKNLEVLIKNSQIDLNASNISNKELFKASNLKGKIDTKDLKANLTANFEEVFINDIFKRKNFSSDLKLDFSKPAVLLEIPELNTKIKFDKINEIKVNNLKDLIQYSKILTDLGFKNGNLVVNTKDFKDYKINIKDTIFDLPLYKKNGSKYDSDEIYINYKNGEIYANTNYLSFKQSKKDMYLDINGLDFELKYDKNTSVQTNFPKINISGKNSDIILKDINKTLNLSSFKGNLDNKNIKFDANLVPQGKLTLQITPEILSATGLNLSSQSLNNFLKSKSFEGGEFNIKVFGKSVDEFRGEILMNNTYLTDLVLYQRLLSFLDSIPSLLKLKTPDFNSKGFNVKKGRVIFVKKDSIIYVQAMDFKGSTADIGGVGTINLKTKEIDLDIEVKYLKDASSIIASIPLVNQIILGKDRSISTVVKIRGTLDSPTYSNKVLQDALLSPLNIIKNTLELPFTLFE
;
A
#
# COMPACT_ATOMS: atom_id res chain seq x y z
N MET A 1 -61.37 95.05 -56.80
CA MET A 1 -62.13 95.11 -55.50
C MET A 1 -63.32 94.15 -55.38
N LYS A 2 -64.11 93.84 -56.43
CA LYS A 2 -65.30 92.96 -56.31
C LYS A 2 -65.02 91.50 -55.88
N ILE A 3 -63.84 90.94 -56.18
CA ILE A 3 -63.47 89.55 -55.82
C ILE A 3 -63.13 89.43 -54.32
N ILE A 4 -62.42 90.40 -53.75
CA ILE A 4 -62.02 90.45 -52.33
C ILE A 4 -63.26 90.58 -51.41
N SER A 5 -64.26 91.37 -51.80
CA SER A 5 -65.54 91.49 -51.10
C SER A 5 -66.36 90.19 -51.12
N LYS A 6 -66.29 89.42 -52.21
CA LYS A 6 -66.99 88.14 -52.34
C LYS A 6 -66.35 87.06 -51.47
N ILE A 7 -65.01 87.01 -51.43
CA ILE A 7 -64.25 86.09 -50.56
C ILE A 7 -64.52 86.43 -49.09
N ALA A 8 -64.43 87.69 -48.68
CA ALA A 8 -64.70 88.09 -47.28
C ALA A 8 -66.13 87.75 -46.83
N LYS A 9 -67.13 87.90 -47.71
CA LYS A 9 -68.51 87.53 -47.42
C LYS A 9 -68.69 86.02 -47.34
N ILE A 10 -68.03 85.25 -48.19
CA ILE A 10 -68.00 83.78 -48.13
C ILE A 10 -67.32 83.32 -46.83
N THR A 11 -66.16 83.88 -46.49
CA THR A 11 -65.44 83.56 -45.24
C THR A 11 -66.28 83.93 -44.01
N LEU A 12 -66.90 85.11 -43.97
CA LEU A 12 -67.79 85.50 -42.87
C LEU A 12 -69.01 84.59 -42.77
N THR A 13 -69.61 84.22 -43.90
CA THR A 13 -70.75 83.29 -43.93
C THR A 13 -70.34 81.91 -43.43
N ILE A 14 -69.16 81.42 -43.84
CA ILE A 14 -68.58 80.17 -43.33
C ILE A 14 -68.30 80.28 -41.83
N VAL A 15 -67.73 81.38 -41.34
CA VAL A 15 -67.43 81.59 -39.91
C VAL A 15 -68.71 81.67 -39.09
N VAL A 16 -69.76 82.35 -39.57
CA VAL A 16 -71.06 82.43 -38.88
C VAL A 16 -71.78 81.09 -38.90
N ILE A 17 -71.78 80.38 -40.04
CA ILE A 17 -72.31 79.01 -40.12
C ILE A 17 -71.54 78.10 -39.16
N LEU A 18 -70.22 78.20 -39.11
CA LEU A 18 -69.38 77.44 -38.20
C LEU A 18 -69.66 77.81 -36.74
N ALA A 19 -69.82 79.09 -36.42
CA ALA A 19 -70.13 79.56 -35.08
C ALA A 19 -71.52 79.09 -34.62
N ILE A 20 -72.51 79.08 -35.51
CA ILE A 20 -73.85 78.53 -35.24
C ILE A 20 -73.77 77.02 -35.04
N ILE A 21 -73.07 76.30 -35.93
CA ILE A 21 -72.86 74.84 -35.81
C ILE A 21 -72.16 74.52 -34.48
N LEU A 22 -71.10 75.26 -34.12
CA LEU A 22 -70.37 75.09 -32.87
C LEU A 22 -71.23 75.45 -31.65
N SER A 23 -72.07 76.49 -31.74
CA SER A 23 -72.98 76.88 -30.65
C SER A 23 -74.08 75.84 -30.43
N VAL A 24 -74.67 75.33 -31.52
CA VAL A 24 -75.65 74.24 -31.48
C VAL A 24 -75.00 72.97 -30.92
N PHE A 25 -73.81 72.62 -31.41
CA PHE A 25 -73.05 71.48 -30.93
C PHE A 25 -72.67 71.62 -29.44
N PHE A 26 -72.31 72.82 -28.99
CA PHE A 26 -72.04 73.13 -27.60
C PHE A 26 -73.28 72.93 -26.71
N VAL A 27 -74.45 73.41 -27.14
CA VAL A 27 -75.71 73.21 -26.41
C VAL A 27 -76.09 71.73 -26.35
N ILE A 28 -75.92 70.99 -27.46
CA ILE A 28 -76.14 69.54 -27.53
C ILE A 28 -75.22 68.81 -26.53
N LEU A 29 -73.93 69.13 -26.51
CA LEU A 29 -72.98 68.53 -25.58
C LEU A 29 -73.27 68.92 -24.13
N LYS A 30 -73.73 70.14 -23.85
CA LYS A 30 -74.07 70.58 -22.49
C LYS A 30 -75.25 69.79 -21.90
N ASN A 31 -76.23 69.43 -22.71
CA ASN A 31 -77.37 68.60 -22.31
C ASN A 31 -77.05 67.10 -22.29
N GLY A 32 -75.94 66.69 -22.91
CA GLY A 32 -75.51 65.30 -23.02
C GLY A 32 -76.09 64.62 -24.26
N ILE A 33 -75.25 63.83 -24.92
CA ILE A 33 -75.58 63.00 -26.08
C ILE A 33 -75.56 61.55 -25.60
N ASN A 34 -76.64 60.80 -25.84
CA ASN A 34 -76.68 59.37 -25.61
C ASN A 34 -76.92 58.65 -26.94
N ILE A 35 -75.98 57.80 -27.34
CA ILE A 35 -76.00 57.06 -28.58
C ILE A 35 -76.05 55.57 -28.23
N GLY A 36 -77.19 54.93 -28.54
CA GLY A 36 -77.41 53.53 -28.20
C GLY A 36 -76.41 52.58 -28.88
N ASN A 37 -76.14 52.77 -30.17
CA ASN A 37 -75.16 51.99 -30.94
C ASN A 37 -74.60 52.82 -32.10
N ILE A 38 -73.29 52.76 -32.33
CA ILE A 38 -72.58 53.27 -33.50
C ILE A 38 -71.83 52.09 -34.14
N ASP A 39 -72.18 51.74 -35.37
CA ASP A 39 -71.48 50.71 -36.13
C ASP A 39 -70.91 51.29 -37.43
N ARG A 40 -69.59 51.26 -37.57
CA ARG A 40 -68.82 51.68 -38.76
C ARG A 40 -67.71 50.66 -39.01
N ASP A 41 -67.28 50.49 -40.25
CA ASP A 41 -66.43 49.37 -40.72
C ASP A 41 -65.30 48.93 -39.76
N ASN A 42 -64.67 49.88 -39.04
CA ASN A 42 -63.57 49.62 -38.11
C ASN A 42 -63.86 49.92 -36.62
N ILE A 43 -65.03 50.48 -36.26
CA ILE A 43 -65.36 50.88 -34.88
C ILE A 43 -66.83 50.57 -34.58
N HIS A 44 -67.05 49.81 -33.51
CA HIS A 44 -68.35 49.51 -32.94
C HIS A 44 -68.45 50.10 -31.53
N ILE A 45 -69.44 50.93 -31.23
CA ILE A 45 -69.61 51.56 -29.91
C ILE A 45 -71.04 51.36 -29.41
N GLU A 46 -71.20 50.75 -28.25
CA GLU A 46 -72.51 50.60 -27.59
C GLU A 46 -72.62 51.51 -26.37
N ARG A 47 -73.80 52.14 -26.23
CA ARG A 47 -74.18 53.02 -25.11
C ARG A 47 -73.16 54.13 -24.86
N LEU A 48 -72.84 54.89 -25.90
CA LEU A 48 -71.94 56.04 -25.81
C LEU A 48 -72.68 57.25 -25.25
N TYR A 49 -72.22 57.75 -24.12
CA TYR A 49 -72.66 58.99 -23.51
C TYR A 49 -71.54 60.02 -23.55
N ILE A 50 -71.82 61.22 -24.08
CA ILE A 50 -70.88 62.35 -24.10
C ILE A 50 -71.59 63.59 -23.57
N LYS A 51 -71.04 64.21 -22.52
CA LYS A 51 -71.53 65.49 -21.99
C LYS A 51 -70.36 66.46 -21.78
N PHE A 52 -70.59 67.75 -21.97
CA PHE A 52 -69.66 68.81 -21.59
C PHE A 52 -70.22 69.62 -20.43
N ASP A 53 -69.62 69.50 -19.25
CA ASP A 53 -69.99 70.21 -18.02
C ASP A 53 -68.75 70.85 -17.38
N LYS A 54 -68.32 72.00 -17.91
CA LYS A 54 -66.99 72.61 -17.68
C LYS A 54 -65.81 71.77 -18.21
N LYS A 55 -65.85 70.45 -18.07
CA LYS A 55 -64.96 69.45 -18.68
C LYS A 55 -65.80 68.36 -19.38
N LEU A 56 -65.15 67.50 -20.16
CA LEU A 56 -65.80 66.41 -20.89
C LEU A 56 -66.06 65.19 -20.00
N ILE A 57 -67.27 64.65 -20.09
CA ILE A 57 -67.69 63.36 -19.53
C ILE A 57 -67.94 62.42 -20.71
N ILE A 58 -67.22 61.30 -20.76
CA ILE A 58 -67.39 60.26 -21.77
C ILE A 58 -67.63 58.93 -21.06
N ASN A 59 -68.72 58.23 -21.38
CA ASN A 59 -68.97 56.89 -20.89
C ASN A 59 -69.36 55.98 -22.08
N ALA A 60 -68.71 54.83 -22.21
CA ALA A 60 -69.06 53.84 -23.22
C ALA A 60 -69.01 52.44 -22.61
N LYS A 61 -70.05 51.64 -22.84
CA LYS A 61 -70.14 50.28 -22.31
C LYS A 61 -69.25 49.32 -23.08
N ASN A 62 -69.44 49.26 -24.41
CA ASN A 62 -68.63 48.41 -25.28
C ASN A 62 -68.05 49.25 -26.41
N LEU A 63 -66.74 49.17 -26.65
CA LEU A 63 -66.04 49.81 -27.76
C LEU A 63 -65.18 48.76 -28.46
N LYS A 64 -65.54 48.31 -29.65
CA LYS A 64 -64.72 47.40 -30.45
C LYS A 64 -64.03 48.16 -31.57
N ILE A 65 -62.72 48.03 -31.67
CA ILE A 65 -61.91 48.62 -32.73
C ILE A 65 -61.28 47.47 -33.52
N LYS A 66 -61.73 47.27 -34.76
CA LYS A 66 -61.13 46.27 -35.66
C LYS A 66 -59.79 46.80 -36.16
N LYS A 67 -58.70 46.20 -35.69
CA LYS A 67 -57.34 46.53 -36.16
C LYS A 67 -57.06 45.81 -37.47
N ASN A 68 -57.00 46.52 -38.60
CA ASN A 68 -56.35 46.02 -39.82
C ASN A 68 -54.84 46.08 -39.62
N LEU A 69 -54.22 44.97 -39.24
CA LEU A 69 -52.77 44.83 -39.14
C LEU A 69 -52.16 44.78 -40.54
N ASN A 70 -51.71 45.91 -41.07
CA ASN A 70 -50.77 45.92 -42.18
C ASN A 70 -49.40 45.42 -41.67
N LYS A 71 -48.84 44.39 -42.31
CA LYS A 71 -47.56 43.71 -41.98
C LYS A 71 -46.30 44.62 -41.88
N LYS A 72 -46.41 45.94 -42.10
CA LYS A 72 -45.27 46.88 -42.06
C LYS A 72 -45.11 47.63 -40.74
N ASP A 73 -46.10 47.60 -39.84
CA ASP A 73 -46.06 48.35 -38.57
C ASP A 73 -45.56 47.52 -37.37
N GLU A 74 -45.12 46.27 -37.57
CA GLU A 74 -44.61 45.39 -36.50
C GLU A 74 -43.21 45.79 -35.96
N LYS A 75 -42.59 46.86 -36.48
CA LYS A 75 -41.23 47.29 -36.10
C LYS A 75 -41.13 48.76 -35.67
N LYS A 76 -42.08 49.28 -34.91
CA LYS A 76 -41.78 50.43 -34.04
C LYS A 76 -41.67 49.92 -32.62
N GLU A 77 -40.44 49.58 -32.24
CA GLU A 77 -40.06 49.40 -30.83
C GLU A 77 -40.43 50.68 -30.07
N PHE A 78 -41.07 50.50 -28.92
CA PHE A 78 -41.47 51.58 -28.05
C PHE A 78 -40.21 52.35 -27.59
N SER A 79 -40.12 53.65 -27.87
CA SER A 79 -38.93 54.45 -27.58
C SER A 79 -39.08 55.22 -26.26
N ALA A 80 -38.01 55.36 -25.48
CA ALA A 80 -38.02 56.15 -24.24
C ALA A 80 -38.40 57.64 -24.45
N LEU A 81 -38.23 58.16 -25.68
CA LEU A 81 -38.69 59.48 -26.11
C LEU A 81 -40.21 59.64 -26.08
N ASP A 82 -40.96 58.55 -25.90
CA ASP A 82 -42.42 58.55 -25.79
C ASP A 82 -42.92 58.61 -24.33
N LEU A 83 -42.06 58.44 -23.31
CA LEU A 83 -42.44 58.61 -21.90
C LEU A 83 -42.84 60.05 -21.58
N ASP A 84 -42.04 61.03 -22.03
CA ASP A 84 -42.36 62.46 -21.91
C ASP A 84 -43.72 62.77 -22.58
N LYS A 85 -44.04 62.11 -23.70
CA LYS A 85 -45.33 62.27 -24.38
C LYS A 85 -46.48 61.65 -23.59
N ILE A 86 -46.30 60.45 -23.04
CA ILE A 86 -47.32 59.77 -22.23
C ILE A 86 -47.63 60.56 -20.97
N PHE A 87 -46.61 61.04 -20.25
CA PHE A 87 -46.80 61.92 -19.10
C PHE A 87 -47.40 63.27 -19.50
N SER A 88 -47.12 63.79 -20.70
CA SER A 88 -47.81 64.98 -21.21
C SER A 88 -49.30 64.74 -21.48
N TYR A 89 -49.69 63.54 -21.91
CA TYR A 89 -51.11 63.19 -22.11
C TYR A 89 -51.89 63.10 -20.80
N ILE A 90 -51.24 62.68 -19.71
CA ILE A 90 -51.83 62.73 -18.36
C ILE A 90 -52.22 64.17 -17.98
N VAL A 91 -51.41 65.18 -18.33
CA VAL A 91 -51.75 66.60 -18.12
C VAL A 91 -53.01 66.99 -18.88
N TYR A 92 -53.13 66.55 -20.14
CA TYR A 92 -54.30 66.84 -20.95
C TYR A 92 -55.56 66.10 -20.48
N LEU A 93 -55.42 64.86 -19.99
CA LEU A 93 -56.52 64.09 -19.40
C LEU A 93 -57.17 64.85 -18.26
N ASN A 94 -56.38 65.32 -17.28
CA ASN A 94 -56.91 66.10 -16.16
C ASN A 94 -57.44 67.48 -16.60
N ARG A 95 -56.82 68.13 -17.59
CA ARG A 95 -57.26 69.46 -18.05
C ARG A 95 -58.62 69.42 -18.75
N PHE A 96 -58.88 68.41 -19.58
CA PHE A 96 -60.03 68.39 -20.48
C PHE A 96 -61.18 67.49 -20.04
N PHE A 97 -60.93 66.47 -19.22
CA PHE A 97 -61.94 65.48 -18.85
C PHE A 97 -62.28 65.54 -17.36
N GLU A 98 -63.56 65.37 -17.06
CA GLU A 98 -64.08 65.12 -15.71
C GLU A 98 -64.22 63.63 -15.46
N GLU A 99 -64.76 62.90 -16.45
CA GLU A 99 -64.90 61.46 -16.40
C GLU A 99 -64.65 60.84 -17.79
N ILE A 100 -63.87 59.77 -17.84
CA ILE A 100 -63.82 58.84 -18.97
C ILE A 100 -64.09 57.46 -18.39
N ASN A 101 -65.18 56.81 -18.72
CA ASN A 101 -65.48 55.46 -18.28
C ASN A 101 -65.70 54.55 -19.49
N LEU A 102 -64.75 53.65 -19.75
CA LEU A 102 -64.79 52.68 -20.84
C LEU A 102 -64.78 51.28 -20.22
N GLU A 103 -65.96 50.67 -20.08
CA GLU A 103 -66.11 49.40 -19.35
C GLU A 103 -65.45 48.23 -20.08
N ASN A 104 -65.67 48.11 -21.39
CA ASN A 104 -65.12 47.05 -22.22
C ASN A 104 -64.67 47.57 -23.60
N VAL A 105 -63.36 47.70 -23.79
CA VAL A 105 -62.74 48.12 -25.06
C VAL A 105 -61.99 46.94 -25.68
N GLU A 106 -62.50 46.42 -26.80
CA GLU A 106 -61.90 45.32 -27.55
C GLU A 106 -61.06 45.88 -28.71
N ILE A 107 -59.73 45.77 -28.62
CA ILE A 107 -58.81 46.16 -29.70
C ILE A 107 -58.09 44.91 -30.22
N GLY A 108 -58.48 44.42 -31.40
CA GLY A 108 -57.96 43.16 -31.93
C GLY A 108 -58.41 41.96 -31.08
N LYS A 109 -57.50 41.35 -30.31
CA LYS A 109 -57.79 40.26 -29.37
C LYS A 109 -57.78 40.69 -27.89
N ASN A 110 -57.42 41.94 -27.62
CA ASN A 110 -57.18 42.41 -26.26
C ASN A 110 -58.41 43.14 -25.74
N ASN A 111 -58.82 42.80 -24.51
CA ASN A 111 -59.84 43.55 -23.78
C ASN A 111 -59.16 44.54 -22.84
N ILE A 112 -59.70 45.76 -22.82
CA ILE A 112 -59.17 46.88 -22.07
C ILE A 112 -60.32 47.51 -21.29
N THR A 113 -60.12 47.76 -20.01
CA THR A 113 -61.02 48.59 -19.19
C THR A 113 -60.27 49.87 -18.82
N ALA A 114 -60.89 51.03 -19.00
CA ALA A 114 -60.24 52.30 -18.69
C ALA A 114 -61.22 53.25 -17.98
N LEU A 115 -60.82 53.77 -16.83
CA LEU A 115 -61.59 54.73 -16.04
C LEU A 115 -60.69 55.89 -15.64
N PHE A 116 -61.14 57.10 -15.91
CA PHE A 116 -60.60 58.33 -15.34
C PHE A 116 -61.73 59.06 -14.63
N LYS A 117 -61.66 59.23 -13.31
CA LYS A 117 -62.67 59.95 -12.52
C LYS A 117 -62.07 60.41 -11.20
N ASP A 118 -62.39 61.63 -10.76
CA ASP A 118 -61.90 62.17 -9.47
C ASP A 118 -60.36 62.14 -9.32
N ASN A 119 -59.66 62.33 -10.44
CA ASN A 119 -58.20 62.18 -10.61
C ASN A 119 -57.65 60.76 -10.40
N ILE A 120 -58.50 59.76 -10.28
CA ILE A 120 -58.14 58.34 -10.31
C ILE A 120 -58.06 57.92 -11.78
N PHE A 121 -56.95 57.31 -12.17
CA PHE A 121 -56.74 56.70 -13.46
C PHE A 121 -56.57 55.20 -13.26
N TYR A 122 -57.57 54.46 -13.70
CA TYR A 122 -57.60 53.01 -13.73
C TYR A 122 -57.53 52.54 -15.18
N PHE A 123 -56.64 51.60 -15.46
CA PHE A 123 -56.45 51.02 -16.77
C PHE A 123 -56.07 49.55 -16.61
N ASP A 124 -56.85 48.63 -17.16
CA ASP A 124 -56.64 47.20 -17.01
C ASP A 124 -56.66 46.50 -18.36
N THR A 125 -55.65 45.66 -18.59
CA THR A 125 -55.43 44.88 -19.82
C THR A 125 -54.94 43.48 -19.48
N GLU A 126 -54.76 42.62 -20.48
CA GLU A 126 -54.18 41.29 -20.28
C GLU A 126 -52.76 41.32 -19.68
N PHE A 127 -51.97 42.36 -19.96
CA PHE A 127 -50.55 42.44 -19.56
C PHE A 127 -50.25 43.51 -18.51
N LEU A 128 -51.06 44.56 -18.43
CA LEU A 128 -50.80 45.75 -17.61
C LEU A 128 -52.06 46.19 -16.88
N LYS A 129 -51.95 46.43 -15.57
CA LYS A 129 -52.96 47.10 -14.75
C LYS A 129 -52.34 48.31 -14.07
N ILE A 130 -53.04 49.44 -14.12
CA ILE A 130 -52.67 50.72 -13.54
C ILE A 130 -53.86 51.18 -12.70
N ASP A 131 -53.64 51.49 -11.43
CA ASP A 131 -54.58 52.15 -10.54
C ASP A 131 -53.81 53.21 -9.76
N ILE A 132 -53.93 54.45 -10.23
CA ILE A 132 -53.17 55.59 -9.71
C ILE A 132 -54.09 56.78 -9.46
N LYS A 133 -53.75 57.58 -8.46
CA LYS A 133 -54.35 58.90 -8.21
C LYS A 133 -53.34 59.99 -8.48
N ILE A 134 -53.71 60.94 -9.32
CA ILE A 134 -52.83 62.00 -9.82
C ILE A 134 -53.19 63.32 -9.14
N ILE A 135 -52.24 63.91 -8.41
CA ILE A 135 -52.45 65.15 -7.68
C ILE A 135 -51.59 66.25 -8.33
N PRO A 136 -52.19 67.17 -9.10
CA PRO A 136 -51.44 68.23 -9.78
C PRO A 136 -50.91 69.29 -8.82
N LYS A 137 -49.69 69.77 -9.07
CA LYS A 137 -49.05 70.97 -8.49
C LYS A 137 -48.58 71.88 -9.64
N GLU A 138 -48.12 73.11 -9.35
CA GLU A 138 -47.78 74.12 -10.38
C GLU A 138 -46.93 73.57 -11.54
N ASN A 139 -45.82 72.89 -11.23
CA ASN A 139 -44.88 72.32 -12.22
C ASN A 139 -44.53 70.85 -11.95
N SER A 140 -45.31 70.18 -11.11
CA SER A 140 -45.07 68.80 -10.68
C SER A 140 -46.36 68.03 -10.40
N TYR A 141 -46.25 66.72 -10.26
CA TYR A 141 -47.37 65.82 -9.95
C TYR A 141 -46.95 64.87 -8.85
N ASP A 142 -47.74 64.78 -7.80
CA ASP A 142 -47.67 63.65 -6.88
C ASP A 142 -48.59 62.55 -7.43
N ILE A 143 -48.09 61.31 -7.44
CA ILE A 143 -48.83 60.15 -7.93
C ILE A 143 -48.92 59.15 -6.79
N ALA A 144 -50.11 58.92 -6.27
CA ALA A 144 -50.34 57.79 -5.38
C ALA A 144 -50.65 56.57 -6.24
N ILE A 145 -49.78 55.56 -6.18
CA ILE A 145 -49.89 54.32 -6.95
C ILE A 145 -50.49 53.27 -6.02
N SER A 146 -51.79 53.01 -6.18
CA SER A 146 -52.46 51.93 -5.46
C SER A 146 -52.02 50.58 -6.02
N GLU A 147 -51.93 50.45 -7.34
CA GLU A 147 -51.45 49.25 -8.01
C GLU A 147 -50.89 49.57 -9.39
N LEU A 148 -49.65 49.17 -9.66
CA LEU A 148 -49.07 49.10 -11.00
C LEU A 148 -48.60 47.66 -11.21
N SER A 149 -49.36 46.88 -11.98
CA SER A 149 -49.11 45.45 -12.19
C SER A 149 -48.70 45.14 -13.62
N PHE A 150 -47.53 44.54 -13.79
CA PHE A 150 -47.06 43.90 -15.01
C PHE A 150 -47.35 42.40 -14.89
N LYS A 151 -48.49 41.98 -15.44
CA LYS A 151 -49.06 40.63 -15.26
C LYS A 151 -48.22 39.55 -15.93
N ASP A 152 -47.52 39.89 -17.01
CA ASP A 152 -46.65 38.98 -17.76
C ASP A 152 -45.30 38.69 -17.08
N PHE A 153 -44.99 39.40 -15.99
CA PHE A 153 -43.83 39.17 -15.12
C PHE A 153 -44.24 38.98 -13.65
N ASN A 154 -45.54 38.89 -13.38
CA ASN A 154 -46.11 38.82 -12.03
C ASN A 154 -45.51 39.88 -11.07
N LEU A 155 -45.33 41.11 -11.55
CA LEU A 155 -44.77 42.22 -10.77
C LEU A 155 -45.88 43.19 -10.42
N VAL A 156 -46.00 43.52 -9.15
CA VAL A 156 -46.93 44.54 -8.63
C VAL A 156 -46.12 45.58 -7.87
N ILE A 157 -46.38 46.85 -8.14
CA ILE A 157 -45.74 47.99 -7.51
C ILE A 157 -46.82 48.89 -6.88
N ALA A 158 -46.60 49.37 -5.67
CA ALA A 158 -47.48 50.32 -4.98
C ALA A 158 -46.65 51.31 -4.17
N GLY A 159 -47.07 52.58 -4.09
CA GLY A 159 -46.29 53.61 -3.40
C GLY A 159 -46.57 55.02 -3.89
N ASN A 160 -45.58 55.90 -3.76
CA ASN A 160 -45.70 57.31 -4.12
C ASN A 160 -44.68 57.67 -5.21
N GLY A 161 -45.17 58.23 -6.30
CA GLY A 161 -44.38 58.84 -7.36
C GLY A 161 -44.37 60.37 -7.27
N TYR A 162 -43.28 60.96 -7.73
CA TYR A 162 -43.15 62.40 -7.91
C TYR A 162 -42.58 62.70 -9.29
N ILE A 163 -43.32 63.48 -10.09
CA ILE A 163 -42.92 63.89 -11.44
C ILE A 163 -42.67 65.39 -11.46
N ASN A 164 -41.51 65.82 -11.97
CA ASN A 164 -41.23 67.21 -12.28
C ASN A 164 -40.91 67.37 -13.77
N LEU A 165 -41.79 68.08 -14.47
CA LEU A 165 -41.72 68.23 -15.93
C LEU A 165 -40.63 69.21 -16.38
N MET A 166 -40.24 70.17 -15.53
CA MET A 166 -39.21 71.18 -15.86
C MET A 166 -37.80 70.57 -15.89
N ASN A 167 -37.51 69.68 -14.94
CA ASN A 167 -36.18 69.07 -14.80
C ASN A 167 -36.12 67.62 -15.34
N LYS A 168 -37.21 67.13 -15.95
CA LYS A 168 -37.35 65.76 -16.46
C LYS A 168 -36.94 64.70 -15.45
N SER A 169 -37.37 64.89 -14.19
CA SER A 169 -37.08 64.00 -13.08
C SER A 169 -38.34 63.26 -12.66
N TYR A 170 -38.22 61.94 -12.55
CA TYR A 170 -39.29 61.06 -12.09
C TYR A 170 -38.76 60.24 -10.93
N ASN A 171 -39.36 60.35 -9.76
CA ASN A 171 -38.95 59.61 -8.56
C ASN A 171 -40.09 58.72 -8.08
N PHE A 172 -39.74 57.60 -7.48
CA PHE A 172 -40.67 56.68 -6.86
C PHE A 172 -40.08 56.16 -5.55
N ASP A 173 -40.93 56.08 -4.54
CA ASP A 173 -40.67 55.44 -3.24
C ASP A 173 -41.88 54.55 -2.92
N GLY A 174 -41.62 53.26 -2.70
CA GLY A 174 -42.71 52.32 -2.46
C GLY A 174 -42.28 50.89 -2.27
N PHE A 175 -43.21 50.00 -2.56
CA PHE A 175 -43.09 48.57 -2.39
C PHE A 175 -43.32 47.84 -3.71
N PHE A 176 -42.70 46.68 -3.82
CA PHE A 176 -42.96 45.76 -4.91
C PHE A 176 -43.21 44.35 -4.37
N LEU A 177 -43.95 43.58 -5.15
CA LEU A 177 -44.14 42.15 -4.99
C LEU A 177 -43.93 41.52 -6.37
N THR A 178 -43.01 40.57 -6.47
CA THR A 178 -42.83 39.75 -7.67
C THR A 178 -42.56 38.31 -7.28
N HIS A 179 -43.41 37.41 -7.75
CA HIS A 179 -43.39 36.01 -7.34
C HIS A 179 -43.28 35.85 -5.81
N GLU A 180 -42.17 35.32 -5.31
CA GLU A 180 -41.91 35.12 -3.87
C GLU A 180 -41.17 36.28 -3.21
N ILE A 181 -40.74 37.30 -3.98
CA ILE A 181 -39.92 38.42 -3.52
C ILE A 181 -40.82 39.62 -3.24
N ASN A 182 -40.71 40.18 -2.03
CA ASN A 182 -41.35 41.44 -1.68
C ASN A 182 -40.40 42.34 -0.92
N GLY A 183 -40.52 43.65 -1.10
CA GLY A 183 -39.64 44.61 -0.43
C GLY A 183 -39.92 46.05 -0.83
N LYS A 184 -38.99 46.94 -0.48
CA LYS A 184 -39.03 48.33 -0.90
C LYS A 184 -38.29 48.51 -2.22
N LEU A 185 -38.85 49.35 -3.08
CA LEU A 185 -38.27 49.76 -4.35
C LEU A 185 -38.29 51.28 -4.42
N ASP A 186 -37.11 51.86 -4.58
CA ASP A 186 -36.95 53.26 -4.91
C ASP A 186 -36.34 53.35 -6.30
N PHE A 187 -36.84 54.27 -7.13
CA PHE A 187 -36.16 54.58 -8.38
C PHE A 187 -36.22 56.06 -8.72
N SER A 188 -35.21 56.52 -9.45
CA SER A 188 -35.14 57.85 -10.03
C SER A 188 -34.80 57.75 -11.50
N ILE A 189 -35.55 58.45 -12.35
CA ILE A 189 -35.30 58.58 -13.77
C ILE A 189 -34.93 60.03 -14.04
N LYS A 190 -33.75 60.25 -14.60
CA LYS A 190 -33.27 61.58 -15.00
C LYS A 190 -32.50 61.47 -16.32
N ASN A 191 -32.88 62.28 -17.31
CA ASN A 191 -32.26 62.27 -18.65
C ASN A 191 -32.20 60.88 -19.29
N GLY A 192 -33.24 60.05 -19.11
CA GLY A 192 -33.30 58.69 -19.68
C GLY A 192 -32.50 57.62 -18.93
N LEU A 193 -31.78 57.98 -17.87
CA LEU A 193 -31.11 57.03 -16.98
C LEU A 193 -31.99 56.77 -15.76
N LEU A 194 -32.41 55.52 -15.59
CA LEU A 194 -33.08 55.02 -14.40
C LEU A 194 -32.04 54.48 -13.42
N LYS A 195 -32.06 54.94 -12.18
CA LYS A 195 -31.33 54.33 -11.06
C LYS A 195 -32.34 53.76 -10.10
N TYR A 196 -32.13 52.52 -9.67
CA TYR A 196 -33.02 51.85 -8.73
C TYR A 196 -32.24 51.32 -7.54
N GLU A 197 -32.93 51.26 -6.40
CA GLU A 197 -32.50 50.65 -5.15
C GLU A 197 -33.64 49.77 -4.64
N ILE A 198 -33.39 48.48 -4.54
CA ILE A 198 -34.24 47.53 -3.82
C ILE A 198 -33.67 47.40 -2.43
N LYS A 199 -34.47 47.52 -1.39
CA LYS A 199 -34.02 47.40 0.01
C LYS A 199 -35.04 46.71 0.89
N SER A 200 -34.57 46.10 1.97
CA SER A 200 -35.41 45.36 2.92
C SER A 200 -36.31 44.34 2.20
N ALA A 201 -35.78 43.67 1.19
CA ALA A 201 -36.52 42.70 0.41
C ALA A 201 -36.29 41.29 0.95
N THR A 202 -37.34 40.47 0.95
CA THR A 202 -37.30 39.13 1.51
C THR A 202 -37.93 38.14 0.53
N ALA A 203 -37.47 36.89 0.58
CA ALA A 203 -38.03 35.82 -0.22
C ALA A 203 -37.89 34.47 0.48
N THR A 204 -38.88 33.60 0.34
CA THR A 204 -38.83 32.19 0.79
C THR A 204 -38.29 31.25 -0.29
N SER A 205 -38.18 31.76 -1.52
CA SER A 205 -37.65 31.11 -2.71
C SER A 205 -37.31 32.21 -3.71
N ILE A 206 -36.37 31.96 -4.62
CA ILE A 206 -36.13 32.83 -5.79
C ILE A 206 -36.42 32.10 -7.11
N LYS A 207 -36.97 30.88 -7.03
CA LYS A 207 -37.10 29.96 -8.15
C LYS A 207 -37.93 30.55 -9.29
N ASN A 208 -39.17 30.95 -9.01
CA ASN A 208 -40.07 31.40 -10.07
C ASN A 208 -39.61 32.73 -10.68
N PHE A 209 -39.07 33.62 -9.85
CA PHE A 209 -38.42 34.85 -10.32
C PHE A 209 -37.26 34.56 -11.26
N MET A 210 -36.35 33.63 -10.91
CA MET A 210 -35.21 33.28 -11.74
C MET A 210 -35.59 32.52 -13.01
N ASP A 211 -36.63 31.68 -12.97
CA ASP A 211 -37.19 30.99 -14.13
C ASP A 211 -37.71 32.02 -15.16
N GLU A 212 -38.52 32.99 -14.71
CA GLU A 212 -39.08 34.05 -15.55
C GLU A 212 -37.98 34.98 -16.09
N LEU A 213 -37.08 35.45 -15.21
CA LEU A 213 -35.94 36.27 -15.60
C LEU A 213 -35.08 35.56 -16.65
N GLY A 214 -34.80 34.28 -16.43
CA GLY A 214 -33.99 33.47 -17.32
C GLY A 214 -34.64 33.22 -18.69
N PHE A 215 -35.96 33.07 -18.74
CA PHE A 215 -36.71 32.98 -20.00
C PHE A 215 -36.67 34.29 -20.79
N LYS A 216 -36.83 35.43 -20.11
CA LYS A 216 -36.88 36.77 -20.74
C LYS A 216 -35.51 37.32 -21.16
N THR A 217 -34.43 36.96 -20.45
CA THR A 217 -33.08 37.51 -20.67
C THR A 217 -32.15 36.63 -21.51
N GLY A 218 -32.53 35.37 -21.78
CA GLY A 218 -31.65 34.41 -22.47
C GLY A 218 -30.47 33.94 -21.61
N MET A 219 -30.59 33.99 -20.29
CA MET A 219 -29.57 33.52 -19.33
C MET A 219 -29.22 32.05 -19.58
N ASP A 220 -27.93 31.71 -19.46
CA ASP A 220 -27.41 30.36 -19.64
C ASP A 220 -28.06 29.35 -18.66
N GLN A 221 -28.38 28.15 -19.16
CA GLN A 221 -29.08 27.13 -18.37
C GLN A 221 -28.24 26.63 -17.19
N HIS A 222 -26.91 26.52 -17.34
CA HIS A 222 -26.05 26.13 -16.22
C HIS A 222 -25.97 27.25 -15.17
N LEU A 223 -25.96 28.52 -15.57
CA LEU A 223 -26.02 29.63 -14.62
C LEU A 223 -27.33 29.60 -13.80
N LYS A 224 -28.47 29.31 -14.45
CA LYS A 224 -29.76 29.10 -13.75
C LYS A 224 -29.66 27.98 -12.71
N GLU A 225 -29.12 26.83 -13.11
CA GLU A 225 -28.90 25.70 -12.22
C GLU A 225 -28.01 26.06 -11.02
N TRP A 226 -26.98 26.88 -11.19
CA TRP A 226 -26.12 27.28 -10.08
C TRP A 226 -26.74 28.30 -9.13
N ILE A 227 -27.49 29.28 -9.64
CA ILE A 227 -28.08 30.35 -8.82
C ILE A 227 -29.25 29.85 -7.96
N TYR A 228 -30.10 28.94 -8.45
CA TYR A 228 -31.25 28.45 -7.67
C TYR A 228 -31.50 26.94 -7.73
N GLY A 229 -30.80 26.18 -8.59
CA GLY A 229 -30.95 24.72 -8.68
C GLY A 229 -30.04 23.96 -7.70
N LYS A 230 -28.79 24.41 -7.55
CA LYS A 230 -27.75 23.77 -6.74
C LYS A 230 -27.58 24.40 -5.38
N VAL A 231 -27.92 25.68 -5.21
CA VAL A 231 -27.85 26.41 -3.94
C VAL A 231 -29.26 26.86 -3.57
N ILE A 232 -29.88 26.16 -2.62
CA ILE A 232 -31.27 26.41 -2.21
C ILE A 232 -31.28 26.86 -0.75
N ALA A 233 -31.74 28.09 -0.48
CA ALA A 233 -31.95 28.58 0.87
C ALA A 233 -33.44 28.55 1.23
N LYS A 234 -33.75 28.42 2.53
CA LYS A 234 -35.15 28.54 2.99
C LYS A 234 -35.63 29.98 3.11
N TYR A 235 -34.70 30.91 3.26
CA TYR A 235 -35.01 32.32 3.44
C TYR A 235 -33.87 33.20 2.92
N TYR A 236 -34.25 34.26 2.21
CA TYR A 236 -33.37 35.29 1.65
C TYR A 236 -33.76 36.65 2.24
N ASP A 237 -32.75 37.40 2.70
CA ASP A 237 -32.85 38.75 3.24
C ASP A 237 -31.93 39.67 2.44
N ILE A 238 -32.50 40.29 1.41
CA ILE A 238 -31.82 41.21 0.51
C ILE A 238 -31.76 42.58 1.20
N LYS A 239 -30.57 42.94 1.68
CA LYS A 239 -30.35 44.22 2.36
C LYS A 239 -30.47 45.37 1.39
N TYR A 240 -29.76 45.25 0.27
CA TYR A 240 -29.89 46.17 -0.85
C TYR A 240 -29.51 45.52 -2.18
N LEU A 241 -30.09 46.01 -3.26
CA LEU A 241 -29.65 45.77 -4.63
C LEU A 241 -29.81 47.06 -5.43
N ASN A 242 -28.68 47.59 -5.89
CA ASN A 242 -28.59 48.85 -6.59
C ASN A 242 -28.18 48.61 -8.03
N GLY A 243 -28.78 49.36 -8.94
CA GLY A 243 -28.39 49.30 -10.35
C GLY A 243 -28.88 50.49 -11.15
N MET A 244 -28.61 50.45 -12.44
CA MET A 244 -29.00 51.51 -13.36
C MET A 244 -29.38 50.93 -14.73
N ILE A 245 -30.35 51.56 -15.39
CA ILE A 245 -30.81 51.19 -16.74
C ILE A 245 -30.76 52.45 -17.59
N ASP A 246 -30.06 52.38 -18.71
CA ASP A 246 -30.17 53.37 -19.78
C ASP A 246 -31.41 53.03 -20.61
N ILE A 247 -32.54 53.68 -20.29
CA ILE A 247 -33.83 53.40 -20.91
C ILE A 247 -33.81 53.80 -22.40
N VAL A 248 -32.96 54.77 -22.78
CA VAL A 248 -32.87 55.27 -24.15
C VAL A 248 -32.29 54.21 -25.08
N ASN A 249 -31.22 53.55 -24.64
CA ASN A 249 -30.53 52.52 -25.40
C ASN A 249 -30.95 51.09 -25.03
N LEU A 250 -31.89 50.94 -24.08
CA LEU A 250 -32.28 49.66 -23.48
C LEU A 250 -31.08 48.87 -22.94
N ASP A 251 -30.08 49.57 -22.38
CA ASP A 251 -28.91 48.97 -21.78
C ASP A 251 -29.08 48.90 -20.26
N TYR A 252 -29.27 47.69 -19.75
CA TYR A 252 -29.52 47.39 -18.33
C TYR A 252 -28.30 47.52 -17.42
N LYS A 253 -27.10 47.87 -17.96
CA LYS A 253 -25.83 48.06 -17.22
C LYS A 253 -25.60 47.01 -16.12
N LEU A 254 -25.83 45.73 -16.46
CA LEU A 254 -25.82 44.62 -15.51
C LEU A 254 -24.50 44.51 -14.72
N ASN A 255 -23.38 44.88 -15.35
CA ASN A 255 -22.05 44.90 -14.74
C ASN A 255 -21.84 46.01 -13.68
N LYS A 256 -22.78 46.95 -13.56
CA LYS A 256 -22.76 48.01 -12.54
C LYS A 256 -23.73 47.75 -11.39
N MET A 257 -24.38 46.59 -11.37
CA MET A 257 -25.21 46.19 -10.25
C MET A 257 -24.34 45.84 -9.04
N ASN A 258 -24.74 46.35 -7.88
CA ASN A 258 -24.12 46.01 -6.60
C ASN A 258 -25.21 45.63 -5.61
N GLY A 259 -24.98 44.60 -4.81
CA GLY A 259 -25.98 44.14 -3.86
C GLY A 259 -25.38 43.34 -2.72
N PHE A 260 -26.14 43.25 -1.63
CA PHE A 260 -25.81 42.42 -0.49
C PHE A 260 -27.07 41.73 0.04
N ALA A 261 -26.98 40.42 0.23
CA ALA A 261 -28.05 39.60 0.77
C ALA A 261 -27.53 38.60 1.79
N LYS A 262 -28.42 38.14 2.67
CA LYS A 262 -28.17 37.00 3.55
C LYS A 262 -29.11 35.85 3.18
N ALA A 263 -28.56 34.66 3.09
CA ALA A 263 -29.32 33.42 2.90
C ALA A 263 -29.21 32.56 4.16
N TYR A 264 -30.29 31.84 4.50
CA TYR A 264 -30.37 31.02 5.70
C TYR A 264 -30.83 29.59 5.37
N ASP A 265 -30.29 28.62 6.12
CA ASP A 265 -30.50 27.18 5.93
C ASP A 265 -30.29 26.76 4.47
N LEU A 266 -29.07 26.95 3.97
CA LEU A 266 -28.74 26.61 2.59
C LEU A 266 -28.42 25.11 2.47
N ASN A 267 -29.00 24.49 1.45
CA ASN A 267 -28.58 23.20 0.93
C ASN A 267 -27.84 23.41 -0.38
N VAL A 268 -26.60 22.94 -0.43
CA VAL A 268 -25.71 23.06 -1.59
C VAL A 268 -25.45 21.69 -2.19
N THR A 269 -25.95 21.45 -3.40
CA THR A 269 -25.82 20.18 -4.13
C THR A 269 -24.91 20.37 -5.33
N PHE A 270 -23.63 20.05 -5.18
CA PHE A 270 -22.65 20.22 -6.25
C PHE A 270 -22.80 19.16 -7.37
N ASN A 271 -23.15 17.94 -6.99
CA ASN A 271 -23.35 16.77 -7.86
C ASN A 271 -24.56 15.98 -7.37
N GLU A 272 -25.49 15.62 -8.27
CA GLU A 272 -26.75 14.92 -7.92
C GLU A 272 -26.54 13.54 -7.29
N LYS A 273 -25.37 12.91 -7.51
CA LYS A 273 -25.03 11.61 -6.90
C LYS A 273 -24.54 11.74 -5.46
N LEU A 274 -24.30 12.95 -4.97
CA LEU A 274 -23.78 13.23 -3.65
C LEU A 274 -24.85 13.87 -2.76
N PRO A 275 -24.83 13.63 -1.44
CA PRO A 275 -25.62 14.40 -0.48
C PRO A 275 -25.33 15.90 -0.58
N SER A 276 -26.31 16.72 -0.21
CA SER A 276 -26.11 18.17 -0.11
C SER A 276 -25.19 18.53 1.06
N ALA A 277 -24.35 19.54 0.88
CA ALA A 277 -23.73 20.26 1.98
C ALA A 277 -24.76 21.20 2.63
N ILE A 278 -24.71 21.33 3.95
CA ILE A 278 -25.63 22.15 4.73
C ILE A 278 -24.84 23.37 5.23
N VAL A 279 -25.36 24.57 4.98
CA VAL A 279 -24.78 25.82 5.46
C VAL A 279 -25.83 26.57 6.25
N LYS A 280 -25.55 26.92 7.49
CA LYS A 280 -26.51 27.61 8.36
C LYS A 280 -26.91 28.97 7.83
N SER A 281 -25.93 29.74 7.35
CA SER A 281 -26.18 31.01 6.66
C SER A 281 -25.02 31.37 5.74
N ALA A 282 -25.29 32.21 4.75
CA ALA A 282 -24.27 32.79 3.89
C ALA A 282 -24.53 34.28 3.66
N ASP A 283 -23.46 35.07 3.70
CA ASP A 283 -23.46 36.45 3.21
C ASP A 283 -23.12 36.42 1.71
N ILE A 284 -23.93 37.08 0.90
CA ILE A 284 -23.85 37.09 -0.57
C ILE A 284 -23.63 38.53 -1.02
N ALA A 285 -22.48 38.80 -1.64
CA ALA A 285 -22.15 40.10 -2.23
C ALA A 285 -22.16 40.01 -3.75
N LEU A 286 -22.86 40.92 -4.42
CA LEU A 286 -22.80 41.15 -5.86
C LEU A 286 -21.97 42.40 -6.12
N GLU A 287 -20.83 42.25 -6.80
CA GLU A 287 -19.96 43.38 -7.15
C GLU A 287 -19.39 43.20 -8.55
N ASN A 288 -19.51 44.23 -9.40
CA ASN A 288 -18.95 44.24 -10.77
C ASN A 288 -19.33 43.01 -11.63
N GLY A 289 -20.51 42.43 -11.42
CA GLY A 289 -20.96 41.22 -12.13
C GLY A 289 -20.43 39.90 -11.57
N ASN A 290 -19.89 39.89 -10.34
CA ASN A 290 -19.44 38.70 -9.62
C ASN A 290 -20.25 38.51 -8.33
N LEU A 291 -20.54 37.25 -7.97
CA LEU A 291 -21.14 36.88 -6.70
C LEU A 291 -20.09 36.22 -5.81
N TYR A 292 -19.96 36.73 -4.59
CA TYR A 292 -19.08 36.21 -3.55
C TYR A 292 -19.93 35.67 -2.41
N PHE A 293 -19.62 34.44 -1.96
CA PHE A 293 -20.35 33.78 -0.88
C PHE A 293 -19.43 33.53 0.31
N ASP A 294 -19.69 34.21 1.41
CA ASP A 294 -19.05 33.92 2.70
C ASP A 294 -19.97 32.99 3.51
N LEU A 295 -19.52 31.75 3.70
CA LEU A 295 -20.31 30.67 4.31
C LEU A 295 -20.08 30.61 5.83
N PHE A 296 -21.15 30.46 6.60
CA PHE A 296 -21.10 30.30 8.06
C PHE A 296 -21.58 28.91 8.48
N GLU A 297 -20.74 28.22 9.26
CA GLU A 297 -20.97 26.83 9.71
C GLU A 297 -21.30 25.85 8.56
N PRO A 298 -20.56 25.82 7.44
CA PRO A 298 -20.79 24.84 6.38
C PRO A 298 -20.37 23.44 6.85
N THR A 299 -21.20 22.44 6.56
CA THR A 299 -20.95 21.03 6.89
C THR A 299 -21.33 20.11 5.74
N TYR A 300 -20.64 18.96 5.65
CA TYR A 300 -20.96 17.90 4.69
C TYR A 300 -20.83 16.55 5.37
N GLN A 301 -21.91 15.76 5.44
CA GLN A 301 -21.94 14.47 6.16
C GLN A 301 -21.35 14.56 7.59
N ASN A 302 -21.73 15.60 8.34
CA ASN A 302 -21.21 15.92 9.68
C ASN A 302 -19.73 16.32 9.76
N LYS A 303 -19.05 16.53 8.62
CA LYS A 303 -17.70 17.08 8.57
C LYS A 303 -17.74 18.60 8.51
N ASP A 304 -16.87 19.24 9.27
CA ASP A 304 -16.70 20.68 9.28
C ASP A 304 -15.98 21.15 8.00
N LEU A 305 -16.54 22.18 7.35
CA LEU A 305 -16.02 22.83 6.17
C LEU A 305 -15.70 24.32 6.40
N ASN A 306 -15.61 24.77 7.66
CA ASN A 306 -15.32 26.17 7.99
C ASN A 306 -14.08 26.71 7.26
N GLY A 307 -14.20 27.91 6.70
CA GLY A 307 -13.17 28.52 5.86
C GLY A 307 -13.28 28.20 4.36
N SER A 308 -14.23 27.33 3.98
CA SER A 308 -14.59 27.11 2.57
C SER A 308 -15.32 28.32 1.97
N LYS A 309 -15.17 28.53 0.67
CA LYS A 309 -15.75 29.65 -0.08
C LYS A 309 -16.26 29.22 -1.45
N VAL A 310 -17.24 29.97 -1.96
CA VAL A 310 -17.74 29.81 -3.33
C VAL A 310 -17.81 31.18 -3.98
N ASP A 311 -17.24 31.32 -5.18
CA ASP A 311 -17.31 32.53 -5.97
C ASP A 311 -17.85 32.20 -7.37
N ILE A 312 -18.78 33.03 -7.86
CA ILE A 312 -19.31 32.93 -9.23
C ILE A 312 -18.94 34.23 -9.94
N LEU A 313 -17.99 34.14 -10.86
CA LEU A 313 -17.46 35.26 -11.61
C LEU A 313 -18.17 35.39 -12.96
N ASN A 314 -18.32 36.62 -13.43
CA ASN A 314 -18.85 36.96 -14.76
C ASN A 314 -20.25 36.37 -15.03
N ILE A 315 -21.21 36.62 -14.14
CA ILE A 315 -22.58 36.06 -14.29
C ILE A 315 -23.39 36.72 -15.41
N MET A 316 -22.92 37.84 -15.98
CA MET A 316 -23.70 38.67 -16.89
C MET A 316 -23.15 38.77 -18.33
N ASP A 317 -22.05 38.09 -18.67
CA ASP A 317 -21.37 38.23 -19.99
C ASP A 317 -21.18 36.92 -20.78
N GLY A 318 -21.71 35.80 -20.27
CA GLY A 318 -21.63 34.48 -20.92
C GLY A 318 -20.34 33.71 -20.69
N THR A 319 -19.37 34.25 -19.93
CA THR A 319 -18.08 33.59 -19.63
C THR A 319 -17.97 33.06 -18.20
N THR A 320 -19.11 32.73 -17.59
CA THR A 320 -19.23 32.40 -16.17
C THR A 320 -18.22 31.35 -15.70
N LYS A 321 -17.53 31.69 -14.61
CA LYS A 321 -16.57 30.81 -13.92
C LYS A 321 -17.00 30.64 -12.47
N ILE A 322 -16.90 29.42 -11.97
CA ILE A 322 -17.26 29.08 -10.61
C ILE A 322 -16.02 28.53 -9.94
N ILE A 323 -15.68 29.13 -8.80
CA ILE A 323 -14.54 28.74 -7.98
C ILE A 323 -15.10 28.21 -6.67
N VAL A 324 -14.82 26.95 -6.35
CA VAL A 324 -15.20 26.32 -5.09
C VAL A 324 -13.92 25.98 -4.34
N ASP A 325 -13.68 26.65 -3.22
CA ASP A 325 -12.55 26.41 -2.31
C ASP A 325 -13.08 25.68 -1.08
N ILE A 326 -12.78 24.39 -0.95
CA ILE A 326 -13.24 23.53 0.13
C ILE A 326 -12.08 23.27 1.08
N LYS A 327 -12.24 23.62 2.35
CA LYS A 327 -11.25 23.38 3.41
C LYS A 327 -11.84 22.49 4.48
N THR A 328 -11.09 21.47 4.89
CA THR A 328 -11.51 20.59 5.98
C THR A 328 -10.31 20.01 6.71
N ASP A 329 -10.44 19.88 8.03
CA ASP A 329 -9.48 19.17 8.90
C ASP A 329 -9.93 17.72 9.15
N SER A 330 -10.93 17.23 8.40
CA SER A 330 -11.47 15.87 8.51
C SER A 330 -10.53 14.82 7.91
N LEU A 331 -10.66 13.58 8.40
CA LEU A 331 -9.92 12.44 7.88
C LEU A 331 -10.26 12.18 6.40
N VAL A 332 -9.26 11.73 5.63
CA VAL A 332 -9.46 11.20 4.26
C VAL A 332 -10.03 9.78 4.35
N ASP A 333 -11.30 9.71 4.74
CA ASP A 333 -12.07 8.49 4.94
C ASP A 333 -12.89 8.09 3.69
N ASN A 334 -13.72 7.06 3.81
CA ASN A 334 -14.56 6.61 2.70
C ASN A 334 -15.56 7.67 2.21
N GLU A 335 -16.01 8.59 3.08
CA GLU A 335 -16.93 9.65 2.70
C GLU A 335 -16.23 10.68 1.80
N VAL A 336 -15.02 11.09 2.17
CA VAL A 336 -14.16 11.96 1.33
C VAL A 336 -13.79 11.26 0.03
N LEU A 337 -13.41 9.98 0.08
CA LEU A 337 -13.06 9.21 -1.12
C LEU A 337 -14.25 9.05 -2.08
N ASN A 338 -15.46 8.85 -1.57
CA ASN A 338 -16.67 8.76 -2.41
C ASN A 338 -17.01 10.11 -3.04
N LEU A 339 -16.80 11.22 -2.33
CA LEU A 339 -16.93 12.56 -2.89
C LEU A 339 -15.97 12.77 -4.06
N LEU A 340 -14.69 12.43 -3.90
CA LEU A 340 -13.69 12.55 -4.96
C LEU A 340 -14.01 11.66 -6.17
N LYS A 341 -14.48 10.43 -5.93
CA LYS A 341 -14.92 9.50 -7.00
C LYS A 341 -16.04 10.05 -7.86
N ALA A 342 -16.95 10.86 -7.31
CA ALA A 342 -18.04 11.47 -8.08
C ALA A 342 -17.55 12.49 -9.12
N TYR A 343 -16.30 12.93 -9.01
CA TYR A 343 -15.59 13.79 -9.96
C TYR A 343 -14.48 13.04 -10.71
N ASP A 344 -14.57 11.70 -10.80
CA ASP A 344 -13.61 10.81 -11.47
C ASP A 344 -12.19 10.83 -10.87
N ILE A 345 -12.05 11.24 -9.59
CA ILE A 345 -10.78 11.22 -8.86
C ILE A 345 -10.73 9.97 -7.98
N ASN A 346 -9.92 8.98 -8.39
CA ASN A 346 -9.72 7.74 -7.65
C ASN A 346 -8.39 7.76 -6.88
N LEU A 347 -8.46 7.99 -5.57
CA LEU A 347 -7.30 7.90 -4.69
C LEU A 347 -7.20 6.50 -4.03
N PRO A 348 -6.04 5.84 -4.05
CA PRO A 348 -5.86 4.53 -3.43
C PRO A 348 -5.53 4.61 -1.93
N ILE A 349 -5.73 5.76 -1.28
CA ILE A 349 -5.29 6.05 0.09
C ILE A 349 -6.51 6.22 1.00
N LEU A 350 -6.58 5.43 2.08
CA LEU A 350 -7.60 5.54 3.13
C LEU A 350 -6.94 5.82 4.48
N GLN A 351 -7.28 6.93 5.12
CA GLN A 351 -6.77 7.29 6.43
C GLN A 351 -7.61 6.63 7.54
N GLN A 352 -6.96 5.92 8.46
CA GLN A 352 -7.65 5.25 9.58
C GLN A 352 -7.68 6.12 10.84
N ASN A 353 -6.64 6.93 11.06
CA ASN A 353 -6.51 7.85 12.19
C ASN A 353 -5.49 8.97 11.88
N GLY A 354 -5.29 9.86 12.85
CA GLY A 354 -4.32 10.96 12.78
C GLY A 354 -4.99 12.30 12.48
N ASN A 355 -4.19 13.27 12.06
CA ASN A 355 -4.67 14.61 11.73
C ASN A 355 -4.55 14.83 10.22
N SER A 356 -5.53 15.50 9.65
CA SER A 356 -5.59 15.85 8.23
C SER A 356 -5.86 17.34 8.10
N LYS A 357 -5.28 17.96 7.09
CA LYS A 357 -5.67 19.27 6.58
C LYS A 357 -5.77 19.17 5.08
N THR A 358 -6.97 19.36 4.55
CA THR A 358 -7.24 19.19 3.13
C THR A 358 -7.89 20.45 2.57
N GLU A 359 -7.36 20.92 1.46
CA GLU A 359 -7.88 22.02 0.66
C GLU A 359 -8.15 21.51 -0.75
N VAL A 360 -9.34 21.75 -1.28
CA VAL A 360 -9.74 21.34 -2.63
C VAL A 360 -10.30 22.56 -3.34
N LEU A 361 -9.64 22.94 -4.43
CA LEU A 361 -10.02 24.04 -5.29
C LEU A 361 -10.56 23.48 -6.62
N LEU A 362 -11.83 23.74 -6.90
CA LEU A 362 -12.52 23.38 -8.13
C LEU A 362 -12.72 24.62 -8.98
N HIS A 363 -12.20 24.61 -10.21
CA HIS A 363 -12.48 25.64 -11.21
C HIS A 363 -13.42 25.07 -12.26
N ILE A 364 -14.65 25.58 -12.30
CA ILE A 364 -15.70 25.12 -13.20
C ILE A 364 -16.00 26.25 -14.19
N GLN A 365 -15.77 26.00 -15.47
CA GLN A 365 -16.21 26.87 -16.56
C GLN A 365 -17.59 26.40 -17.02
N ALA A 366 -18.57 27.30 -17.07
CA ALA A 366 -19.95 26.94 -17.47
C ALA A 366 -20.05 26.63 -18.98
N HIS A 367 -19.33 27.40 -19.81
CA HIS A 367 -19.35 27.21 -21.27
C HIS A 367 -17.98 27.52 -21.94
N PRO A 368 -17.40 26.60 -22.73
CA PRO A 368 -17.73 25.17 -22.73
C PRO A 368 -17.46 24.55 -21.35
N HIS A 369 -18.21 23.51 -20.99
CA HIS A 369 -18.07 22.89 -19.68
C HIS A 369 -16.65 22.34 -19.47
N LYS A 370 -15.95 22.83 -18.46
CA LYS A 370 -14.61 22.38 -18.08
C LYS A 370 -14.44 22.39 -16.57
N LEU A 371 -13.89 21.32 -16.00
CA LEU A 371 -13.54 21.20 -14.59
C LEU A 371 -12.02 21.02 -14.46
N ASP A 372 -11.35 21.94 -13.78
CA ASP A 372 -9.97 21.76 -13.32
C ASP A 372 -10.00 21.57 -11.79
N VAL A 373 -9.30 20.53 -11.30
CA VAL A 373 -9.23 20.20 -9.87
C VAL A 373 -7.81 20.32 -9.36
N LEU A 374 -7.66 21.09 -8.28
CA LEU A 374 -6.45 21.19 -7.49
C LEU A 374 -6.79 20.77 -6.06
N ALA A 375 -6.08 19.81 -5.51
CA ALA A 375 -6.25 19.46 -4.10
C ALA A 375 -4.89 19.36 -3.42
N ASN A 376 -4.81 19.83 -2.19
CA ASN A 376 -3.66 19.67 -1.33
C ASN A 376 -4.11 19.04 -0.02
N SER A 377 -3.48 17.93 0.36
CA SER A 377 -3.79 17.26 1.62
C SER A 377 -2.51 17.00 2.40
N VAL A 378 -2.50 17.40 3.66
CA VAL A 378 -1.40 17.19 4.60
C VAL A 378 -1.88 16.29 5.73
N LEU A 379 -1.35 15.08 5.77
CA LEU A 379 -1.63 14.05 6.76
C LEU A 379 -0.50 14.00 7.78
N LYS A 380 -0.81 14.10 9.07
CA LYS A 380 0.17 14.06 10.17
C LYS A 380 -0.14 12.95 11.15
N ASN A 381 0.90 12.25 11.60
CA ASN A 381 0.84 11.15 12.58
C ASN A 381 -0.34 10.19 12.30
N SER A 382 -0.39 9.68 11.08
CA SER A 382 -1.54 8.96 10.54
C SER A 382 -1.20 7.51 10.21
N ASP A 383 -2.11 6.61 10.55
CA ASP A 383 -2.18 5.27 9.98
C ASP A 383 -3.01 5.31 8.71
N ILE A 384 -2.42 4.86 7.59
CA ILE A 384 -3.10 4.82 6.29
C ILE A 384 -3.10 3.41 5.70
N LEU A 385 -4.07 3.17 4.83
CA LEU A 385 -4.16 2.02 3.95
C LEU A 385 -3.92 2.48 2.53
N ILE A 386 -2.92 1.91 1.85
CA ILE A 386 -2.75 2.06 0.40
C ILE A 386 -3.09 0.73 -0.25
N SER A 387 -4.20 0.68 -0.98
CA SER A 387 -4.71 -0.55 -1.62
C SER A 387 -4.76 -1.77 -0.66
N GLY A 388 -5.09 -1.53 0.62
CA GLY A 388 -5.18 -2.55 1.66
C GLY A 388 -3.92 -2.81 2.48
N ALA A 389 -2.75 -2.31 2.05
CA ALA A 389 -1.51 -2.39 2.83
C ALA A 389 -1.44 -1.26 3.87
N LYS A 390 -1.07 -1.60 5.12
CA LYS A 390 -1.00 -0.65 6.24
C LYS A 390 0.34 0.06 6.31
N PHE A 391 0.30 1.37 6.50
CA PHE A 391 1.48 2.22 6.68
C PHE A 391 1.27 3.20 7.82
N ASN A 392 2.35 3.50 8.54
CA ASN A 392 2.42 4.52 9.58
C ASN A 392 3.21 5.70 9.02
N ILE A 393 2.63 6.90 9.08
CA ILE A 393 3.16 8.12 8.47
C ILE A 393 3.25 9.23 9.50
N LYS A 394 4.39 9.91 9.57
CA LYS A 394 4.53 11.13 10.40
C LYS A 394 4.01 12.37 9.71
N ASN A 395 4.39 12.56 8.44
CA ASN A 395 3.93 13.66 7.60
C ASN A 395 3.87 13.17 6.16
N LEU A 396 2.73 13.34 5.49
CA LEU A 396 2.52 13.09 4.07
C LEU A 396 1.78 14.27 3.47
N GLU A 397 2.38 14.90 2.47
CA GLU A 397 1.77 15.90 1.62
C GLU A 397 1.37 15.24 0.29
N VAL A 398 0.15 15.50 -0.14
CA VAL A 398 -0.45 14.99 -1.38
C VAL A 398 -0.97 16.18 -2.16
N LEU A 399 -0.32 16.48 -3.28
CA LEU A 399 -0.77 17.51 -4.21
C LEU A 399 -1.40 16.81 -5.42
N ILE A 400 -2.64 17.12 -5.72
CA ILE A 400 -3.41 16.59 -6.84
C ILE A 400 -3.66 17.71 -7.82
N LYS A 401 -3.26 17.51 -9.08
CA LYS A 401 -3.59 18.39 -10.19
C LYS A 401 -4.20 17.56 -11.31
N ASN A 402 -5.53 17.63 -11.41
CA ASN A 402 -6.31 16.78 -12.31
C ASN A 402 -5.97 15.29 -12.11
N SER A 403 -5.31 14.64 -13.08
CA SER A 403 -4.93 13.22 -13.00
C SER A 403 -3.49 12.95 -12.53
N GLN A 404 -2.76 13.98 -12.12
CA GLN A 404 -1.38 13.87 -11.63
C GLN A 404 -1.39 14.08 -10.12
N ILE A 405 -0.78 13.15 -9.37
CA ILE A 405 -0.63 13.26 -7.92
C ILE A 405 0.87 13.30 -7.60
N ASP A 406 1.31 14.38 -6.96
CA ASP A 406 2.64 14.47 -6.36
C ASP A 406 2.54 14.08 -4.88
N LEU A 407 3.35 13.10 -4.46
CA LEU A 407 3.45 12.65 -3.08
C LEU A 407 4.78 13.07 -2.46
N ASN A 408 4.73 13.50 -1.21
CA ASN A 408 5.91 13.77 -0.41
C ASN A 408 5.70 13.39 1.05
N ALA A 409 6.25 12.25 1.47
CA ALA A 409 6.23 11.78 2.85
C ALA A 409 7.59 11.91 3.51
N SER A 410 7.64 12.53 4.69
CA SER A 410 8.88 12.66 5.47
C SER A 410 9.33 11.31 6.02
N ASN A 411 8.37 10.52 6.51
CA ASN A 411 8.58 9.20 7.07
C ASN A 411 7.37 8.32 6.77
N ILE A 412 7.66 7.10 6.35
CA ILE A 412 6.69 6.05 6.11
C ILE A 412 7.28 4.73 6.62
N SER A 413 6.46 3.95 7.31
CA SER A 413 6.91 2.66 7.84
C SER A 413 5.80 1.63 7.79
N ASN A 414 6.22 0.38 7.66
CA ASN A 414 5.39 -0.79 7.91
C ASN A 414 6.10 -1.60 9.00
N LYS A 415 5.40 -1.87 10.11
CA LYS A 415 5.98 -2.50 11.31
C LYS A 415 6.64 -3.86 11.04
N GLU A 416 6.25 -4.55 9.98
CA GLU A 416 6.73 -5.89 9.66
C GLU A 416 7.79 -5.91 8.55
N LEU A 417 7.98 -4.81 7.80
CA LEU A 417 8.78 -4.82 6.57
C LEU A 417 9.87 -3.75 6.50
N PHE A 418 9.56 -2.50 6.85
CA PHE A 418 10.50 -1.41 6.59
C PHE A 418 10.23 -0.13 7.39
N LYS A 419 11.28 0.69 7.48
CA LYS A 419 11.22 2.11 7.82
C LYS A 419 11.93 2.91 6.75
N ALA A 420 11.25 3.91 6.22
CA ALA A 420 11.78 4.76 5.18
C ALA A 420 11.45 6.24 5.44
N SER A 421 12.23 7.10 4.81
CA SER A 421 12.08 8.55 4.85
C SER A 421 12.17 9.13 3.44
N ASN A 422 11.75 10.39 3.31
CA ASN A 422 11.84 11.15 2.05
C ASN A 422 11.21 10.41 0.87
N LEU A 423 10.04 9.78 1.08
CA LEU A 423 9.29 9.13 0.02
C LEU A 423 8.70 10.22 -0.88
N LYS A 424 9.20 10.33 -2.11
CA LYS A 424 8.75 11.34 -3.08
C LYS A 424 8.40 10.71 -4.39
N GLY A 425 7.42 11.23 -5.10
CA GLY A 425 7.20 10.80 -6.47
C GLY A 425 5.85 11.20 -7.04
N LYS A 426 5.61 10.73 -8.25
CA LYS A 426 4.42 11.06 -9.01
C LYS A 426 3.58 9.81 -9.26
N ILE A 427 2.28 9.96 -9.14
CA ILE A 427 1.29 8.97 -9.53
C ILE A 427 0.50 9.53 -10.70
N ASP A 428 0.38 8.74 -11.76
CA ASP A 428 -0.56 8.99 -12.84
C ASP A 428 -1.83 8.16 -12.58
N THR A 429 -2.96 8.83 -12.32
CA THR A 429 -4.24 8.15 -12.02
C THR A 429 -4.94 7.59 -13.26
N LYS A 430 -4.50 7.95 -14.48
CA LYS A 430 -5.01 7.36 -15.72
C LYS A 430 -4.29 6.05 -16.03
N ASP A 431 -2.97 6.07 -15.93
CA ASP A 431 -2.15 4.88 -16.17
C ASP A 431 -2.11 3.92 -14.97
N LEU A 432 -2.55 4.39 -13.80
CA LEU A 432 -2.56 3.66 -12.53
C LEU A 432 -1.16 3.15 -12.16
N LYS A 433 -0.16 4.01 -12.38
CA LYS A 433 1.26 3.75 -12.11
C LYS A 433 1.89 4.88 -11.29
N ALA A 434 2.87 4.53 -10.46
CA ALA A 434 3.65 5.49 -9.71
C ALA A 434 5.15 5.20 -9.82
N ASN A 435 5.92 6.27 -9.98
CA ASN A 435 7.37 6.25 -9.84
C ASN A 435 7.73 7.07 -8.60
N LEU A 436 8.26 6.40 -7.59
CA LEU A 436 8.62 6.98 -6.31
C LEU A 436 10.10 6.77 -6.02
N THR A 437 10.65 7.54 -5.11
CA THR A 437 11.99 7.39 -4.55
C THR A 437 11.87 7.40 -3.04
N ALA A 438 12.64 6.55 -2.36
CA ALA A 438 12.63 6.47 -0.91
C ALA A 438 14.02 6.18 -0.34
N ASN A 439 14.29 6.74 0.83
CA ASN A 439 15.49 6.44 1.62
C ASN A 439 15.11 5.45 2.72
N PHE A 440 15.50 4.19 2.56
CA PHE A 440 15.25 3.14 3.54
C PHE A 440 16.28 3.22 4.68
N GLU A 441 15.78 3.51 5.89
CA GLU A 441 16.55 3.39 7.13
C GLU A 441 16.82 1.91 7.41
N GLU A 442 15.79 1.08 7.29
CA GLU A 442 15.89 -0.37 7.36
C GLU A 442 14.79 -1.07 6.55
N VAL A 443 15.16 -2.18 5.91
CA VAL A 443 14.24 -3.21 5.39
C VAL A 443 14.60 -4.52 6.08
N PHE A 444 13.60 -5.22 6.59
CA PHE A 444 13.81 -6.44 7.37
C PHE A 444 12.70 -7.48 7.13
N ILE A 445 13.06 -8.74 7.34
CA ILE A 445 12.14 -9.87 7.42
C ILE A 445 12.52 -10.67 8.66
N ASN A 446 11.87 -10.38 9.79
CA ASN A 446 12.22 -10.93 11.10
C ASN A 446 13.75 -10.89 11.33
N ASP A 447 14.34 -12.00 11.79
CA ASP A 447 15.80 -12.16 11.97
C ASP A 447 16.51 -12.78 10.75
N ILE A 448 15.81 -12.97 9.62
CA ILE A 448 16.33 -13.68 8.44
C ILE A 448 17.10 -12.75 7.53
N PHE A 449 16.58 -11.54 7.30
CA PHE A 449 17.15 -10.56 6.38
C PHE A 449 17.07 -9.16 7.01
N LYS A 450 18.17 -8.40 6.93
CA LYS A 450 18.18 -7.01 7.38
C LYS A 450 19.19 -6.18 6.58
N ARG A 451 18.68 -5.26 5.75
CA ARG A 451 19.49 -4.23 5.06
C ARG A 451 19.15 -2.86 5.63
N LYS A 452 20.15 -2.01 5.79
CA LYS A 452 20.00 -0.65 6.30
C LYS A 452 20.59 0.38 5.35
N ASN A 453 20.12 1.62 5.47
CA ASN A 453 20.72 2.82 4.89
C ASN A 453 20.98 2.72 3.38
N PHE A 454 19.91 2.59 2.59
CA PHE A 454 19.99 2.64 1.14
C PHE A 454 18.84 3.44 0.54
N SER A 455 19.03 3.95 -0.67
CA SER A 455 17.98 4.64 -1.42
C SER A 455 17.57 3.78 -2.61
N SER A 456 16.30 3.78 -2.97
CA SER A 456 15.82 3.07 -4.15
C SER A 456 14.72 3.85 -4.83
N ASP A 457 14.72 3.79 -6.15
CA ASP A 457 13.52 4.03 -6.94
C ASP A 457 12.51 2.91 -6.64
N LEU A 458 11.23 3.22 -6.71
CA LEU A 458 10.12 2.31 -6.48
C LEU A 458 9.14 2.48 -7.64
N LYS A 459 8.81 1.38 -8.30
CA LYS A 459 7.79 1.38 -9.36
C LYS A 459 6.56 0.65 -8.85
N LEU A 460 5.45 1.35 -8.81
CA LEU A 460 4.16 0.82 -8.39
C LEU A 460 3.24 0.72 -9.61
N ASP A 461 2.59 -0.43 -9.81
CA ASP A 461 1.55 -0.63 -10.81
C ASP A 461 0.31 -1.18 -10.09
N PHE A 462 -0.76 -0.40 -10.11
CA PHE A 462 -2.06 -0.73 -9.53
C PHE A 462 -3.17 -0.66 -10.59
N SER A 463 -2.80 -0.85 -11.87
CA SER A 463 -3.74 -0.96 -12.99
C SER A 463 -4.63 -2.22 -12.93
N LYS A 464 -4.23 -3.19 -12.10
CA LYS A 464 -4.95 -4.44 -11.84
C LYS A 464 -5.36 -4.52 -10.37
N PRO A 465 -6.34 -5.38 -10.02
CA PRO A 465 -6.73 -5.59 -8.62
C PRO A 465 -5.57 -5.97 -7.69
N ALA A 466 -4.57 -6.68 -8.22
CA ALA A 466 -3.33 -6.97 -7.50
C ALA A 466 -2.28 -5.90 -7.81
N VAL A 467 -1.72 -5.29 -6.76
CA VAL A 467 -0.73 -4.22 -6.86
C VAL A 467 0.67 -4.82 -6.99
N LEU A 468 1.45 -4.36 -7.97
CA LEU A 468 2.85 -4.75 -8.16
C LEU A 468 3.78 -3.62 -7.71
N LEU A 469 4.74 -3.94 -6.86
CA LEU A 469 5.82 -3.06 -6.43
C LEU A 469 7.16 -3.64 -6.87
N GLU A 470 7.97 -2.86 -7.56
CA GLU A 470 9.35 -3.20 -7.91
C GLU A 470 10.31 -2.32 -7.10
N ILE A 471 11.30 -2.95 -6.48
CA ILE A 471 12.38 -2.33 -5.70
C ILE A 471 13.71 -2.74 -6.36
N PRO A 472 14.20 -1.97 -7.36
CA PRO A 472 15.37 -2.34 -8.15
C PRO A 472 16.63 -2.54 -7.30
N GLU A 473 16.84 -1.71 -6.28
CA GLU A 473 18.02 -1.79 -5.41
C GLU A 473 18.06 -3.07 -4.56
N LEU A 474 16.90 -3.75 -4.42
CA LEU A 474 16.79 -5.07 -3.81
C LEU A 474 16.58 -6.18 -4.84
N ASN A 475 16.60 -5.89 -6.14
CA ASN A 475 16.20 -6.82 -7.21
C ASN A 475 14.90 -7.57 -6.89
N THR A 476 13.95 -6.87 -6.28
CA THR A 476 12.75 -7.47 -5.66
C THR A 476 11.48 -6.99 -6.34
N LYS A 477 10.56 -7.92 -6.59
CA LYS A 477 9.19 -7.64 -7.02
C LYS A 477 8.20 -8.19 -6.00
N ILE A 478 7.29 -7.36 -5.53
CA ILE A 478 6.25 -7.72 -4.56
C ILE A 478 4.89 -7.57 -5.23
N LYS A 479 4.12 -8.64 -5.27
CA LYS A 479 2.71 -8.63 -5.68
C LYS A 479 1.83 -8.68 -4.44
N PHE A 480 1.06 -7.63 -4.19
CA PHE A 480 0.07 -7.57 -3.12
C PHE A 480 -1.30 -8.07 -3.64
N ASP A 481 -1.83 -9.11 -3.02
CA ASP A 481 -3.08 -9.80 -3.39
C ASP A 481 -3.64 -10.52 -2.14
N LYS A 482 -4.63 -11.41 -2.27
CA LYS A 482 -5.10 -12.28 -1.16
C LYS A 482 -3.97 -13.09 -0.51
N ILE A 483 -2.96 -13.45 -1.30
CA ILE A 483 -1.69 -14.01 -0.86
C ILE A 483 -0.61 -13.16 -1.52
N ASN A 484 0.21 -12.50 -0.70
CA ASN A 484 1.31 -11.69 -1.17
C ASN A 484 2.43 -12.60 -1.68
N GLU A 485 3.04 -12.21 -2.80
CA GLU A 485 4.17 -12.91 -3.42
C GLU A 485 5.37 -11.97 -3.50
N ILE A 486 6.54 -12.39 -3.00
CA ILE A 486 7.81 -11.67 -3.11
C ILE A 486 8.74 -12.50 -3.99
N LYS A 487 9.26 -11.90 -5.06
CA LYS A 487 10.18 -12.53 -6.01
C LYS A 487 11.51 -11.79 -6.00
N VAL A 488 12.61 -12.53 -5.87
CA VAL A 488 13.97 -12.04 -6.06
C VAL A 488 14.66 -12.94 -7.07
N ASN A 489 14.99 -12.41 -8.24
CA ASN A 489 15.56 -13.19 -9.35
C ASN A 489 17.07 -13.46 -9.20
N ASN A 490 17.71 -12.89 -8.19
CA ASN A 490 19.14 -13.11 -7.92
C ASN A 490 19.43 -12.68 -6.49
N LEU A 491 19.74 -13.66 -5.63
CA LEU A 491 20.08 -13.42 -4.22
C LEU A 491 21.53 -12.99 -3.99
N LYS A 492 22.42 -13.06 -4.99
CA LYS A 492 23.87 -12.84 -4.84
C LYS A 492 24.21 -11.59 -4.02
N ASP A 493 23.61 -10.45 -4.35
CA ASP A 493 23.90 -9.17 -3.70
C ASP A 493 23.15 -8.98 -2.36
N LEU A 494 22.16 -9.83 -2.10
CA LEU A 494 21.34 -9.81 -0.88
C LEU A 494 21.86 -10.74 0.22
N ILE A 495 22.65 -11.76 -0.11
CA ILE A 495 23.15 -12.77 0.84
C ILE A 495 23.92 -12.12 1.99
N GLN A 496 24.73 -11.09 1.72
CA GLN A 496 25.49 -10.36 2.74
C GLN A 496 24.62 -9.71 3.83
N TYR A 497 23.33 -9.48 3.55
CA TYR A 497 22.36 -8.92 4.50
C TYR A 497 21.56 -9.99 5.24
N SER A 498 21.91 -11.27 5.05
CA SER A 498 21.31 -12.41 5.74
C SER A 498 22.40 -13.28 6.36
N LYS A 499 22.50 -13.22 7.69
CA LYS A 499 23.48 -14.02 8.44
C LYS A 499 23.28 -15.52 8.19
N ILE A 500 22.03 -15.99 8.20
CA ILE A 500 21.74 -17.41 7.99
C ILE A 500 22.13 -17.90 6.59
N LEU A 501 21.90 -17.10 5.54
CA LEU A 501 22.33 -17.47 4.18
C LEU A 501 23.86 -17.47 4.06
N THR A 502 24.53 -16.50 4.71
CA THR A 502 25.99 -16.42 4.73
C THR A 502 26.60 -17.61 5.49
N ASP A 503 26.09 -17.93 6.67
CA ASP A 503 26.58 -19.04 7.52
C ASP A 503 26.36 -20.41 6.85
N LEU A 504 25.30 -20.55 6.04
CA LEU A 504 25.02 -21.74 5.23
C LEU A 504 25.77 -21.78 3.89
N GLY A 505 26.64 -20.81 3.63
CA GLY A 505 27.48 -20.77 2.43
C GLY A 505 26.72 -20.55 1.13
N PHE A 506 25.53 -19.93 1.16
CA PHE A 506 24.81 -19.56 -0.06
C PHE A 506 25.62 -18.56 -0.90
N LYS A 507 25.56 -18.72 -2.22
CA LYS A 507 26.23 -17.86 -3.21
C LYS A 507 25.25 -17.24 -4.20
N ASN A 508 24.15 -17.94 -4.52
CA ASN A 508 23.10 -17.44 -5.40
C ASN A 508 21.78 -18.22 -5.23
N GLY A 509 20.69 -17.73 -5.80
CA GLY A 509 19.41 -18.41 -5.93
C GLY A 509 18.28 -17.48 -6.39
N ASN A 510 17.19 -18.08 -6.86
CA ASN A 510 15.92 -17.45 -7.24
C ASN A 510 14.89 -17.65 -6.13
N LEU A 511 14.54 -16.57 -5.43
CA LEU A 511 13.63 -16.60 -4.29
C LEU A 511 12.19 -16.32 -4.70
N VAL A 512 11.26 -17.15 -4.26
CA VAL A 512 9.82 -16.88 -4.27
C VAL A 512 9.25 -17.09 -2.88
N VAL A 513 8.68 -16.05 -2.28
CA VAL A 513 8.06 -16.09 -0.95
C VAL A 513 6.56 -15.84 -1.10
N ASN A 514 5.75 -16.68 -0.48
CA ASN A 514 4.31 -16.49 -0.37
C ASN A 514 3.93 -16.26 1.10
N THR A 515 3.14 -15.23 1.37
CA THR A 515 2.68 -14.88 2.73
C THR A 515 1.32 -14.20 2.70
N LYS A 516 0.50 -14.39 3.74
CA LYS A 516 -0.79 -13.69 3.89
C LYS A 516 -0.66 -12.39 4.67
N ASP A 517 0.24 -12.37 5.65
CA ASP A 517 0.29 -11.37 6.71
C ASP A 517 1.71 -10.88 7.06
N PHE A 518 2.72 -11.34 6.31
CA PHE A 518 4.14 -11.11 6.61
C PHE A 518 4.56 -11.64 8.00
N LYS A 519 3.91 -12.70 8.48
CA LYS A 519 4.30 -13.44 9.70
C LYS A 519 4.63 -14.89 9.38
N ASP A 520 3.76 -15.54 8.62
CA ASP A 520 3.96 -16.89 8.11
C ASP A 520 4.46 -16.86 6.66
N TYR A 521 5.48 -17.66 6.34
CA TYR A 521 6.12 -17.63 5.03
C TYR A 521 6.27 -19.03 4.43
N LYS A 522 5.87 -19.18 3.17
CA LYS A 522 6.23 -20.31 2.32
C LYS A 522 7.23 -19.84 1.28
N ILE A 523 8.47 -20.29 1.42
CA ILE A 523 9.60 -19.85 0.62
C ILE A 523 10.03 -21.01 -0.28
N ASN A 524 10.26 -20.71 -1.55
CA ASN A 524 10.92 -21.60 -2.48
C ASN A 524 12.16 -20.89 -3.04
N ILE A 525 13.31 -21.57 -3.00
CA ILE A 525 14.56 -21.11 -3.57
C ILE A 525 14.97 -22.08 -4.67
N LYS A 526 14.97 -21.61 -5.91
CA LYS A 526 15.38 -22.36 -7.10
C LYS A 526 16.77 -21.94 -7.54
N ASP A 527 17.41 -22.79 -8.35
CA ASP A 527 18.74 -22.52 -8.93
C ASP A 527 19.76 -22.09 -7.87
N THR A 528 19.63 -22.67 -6.68
CA THR A 528 20.45 -22.32 -5.53
C THR A 528 21.87 -22.78 -5.76
N ILE A 529 22.84 -21.94 -5.40
CA ILE A 529 24.24 -22.29 -5.36
C ILE A 529 24.70 -22.10 -3.91
N PHE A 530 25.27 -23.14 -3.31
CA PHE A 530 25.81 -23.11 -1.95
C PHE A 530 27.11 -23.90 -1.84
N ASP A 531 27.84 -23.66 -0.76
CA ASP A 531 29.12 -24.31 -0.47
C ASP A 531 29.05 -25.06 0.85
N LEU A 532 28.53 -26.29 0.77
CA LEU A 532 28.42 -27.18 1.92
C LEU A 532 29.50 -28.27 1.85
N PRO A 533 30.01 -28.75 3.00
CA PRO A 533 30.95 -29.88 3.07
C PRO A 533 30.22 -31.23 2.88
N LEU A 534 29.39 -31.32 1.85
CA LEU A 534 28.56 -32.48 1.54
C LEU A 534 28.84 -32.97 0.11
N TYR A 535 28.84 -34.29 -0.08
CA TYR A 535 29.09 -34.93 -1.36
C TYR A 535 28.00 -35.94 -1.67
N LYS A 536 27.66 -36.07 -2.96
CA LYS A 536 26.78 -37.13 -3.46
C LYS A 536 27.55 -38.45 -3.51
N LYS A 537 26.83 -39.57 -3.49
CA LYS A 537 27.42 -40.92 -3.56
C LYS A 537 28.29 -41.20 -4.80
N ASN A 538 28.16 -40.41 -5.86
CA ASN A 538 29.04 -40.49 -7.04
C ASN A 538 30.35 -39.69 -6.87
N GLY A 539 30.60 -39.09 -5.72
CA GLY A 539 31.78 -38.27 -5.41
C GLY A 539 31.68 -36.80 -5.83
N SER A 540 30.62 -36.39 -6.54
CA SER A 540 30.41 -34.98 -6.87
C SER A 540 29.96 -34.17 -5.64
N LYS A 541 30.32 -32.88 -5.59
CA LYS A 541 29.92 -32.01 -4.49
C LYS A 541 28.41 -31.75 -4.52
N TYR A 542 27.80 -31.62 -3.34
CA TYR A 542 26.44 -31.13 -3.21
C TYR A 542 26.48 -29.62 -3.03
N ASP A 543 26.37 -28.89 -4.15
CA ASP A 543 26.52 -27.44 -4.25
C ASP A 543 25.31 -26.72 -4.88
N SER A 544 24.27 -27.48 -5.25
CA SER A 544 23.00 -26.95 -5.75
C SER A 544 21.82 -27.86 -5.42
N ASP A 545 20.69 -27.27 -5.03
CA ASP A 545 19.39 -27.95 -4.92
C ASP A 545 18.24 -26.92 -4.91
N GLU A 546 17.00 -27.38 -5.08
CA GLU A 546 15.80 -26.60 -4.78
C GLU A 546 15.47 -26.72 -3.28
N ILE A 547 15.18 -25.58 -2.64
CA ILE A 547 14.98 -25.50 -1.20
C ILE A 547 13.58 -24.98 -0.90
N TYR A 548 12.80 -25.79 -0.21
CA TYR A 548 11.46 -25.42 0.26
C TYR A 548 11.50 -25.13 1.74
N ILE A 549 11.15 -23.91 2.14
CA ILE A 549 11.13 -23.49 3.54
C ILE A 549 9.71 -23.07 3.93
N ASN A 550 9.24 -23.57 5.06
CA ASN A 550 8.01 -23.14 5.70
C ASN A 550 8.36 -22.54 7.07
N TYR A 551 8.18 -21.24 7.20
CA TYR A 551 8.30 -20.51 8.46
C TYR A 551 6.90 -20.29 9.03
N LYS A 552 6.64 -20.84 10.21
CA LYS A 552 5.34 -20.71 10.88
C LYS A 552 5.51 -20.65 12.39
N ASN A 553 4.87 -19.68 13.04
CA ASN A 553 4.92 -19.52 14.50
C ASN A 553 6.35 -19.50 15.10
N GLY A 554 7.33 -18.95 14.38
CA GLY A 554 8.74 -18.94 14.82
C GLY A 554 9.49 -20.26 14.65
N GLU A 555 8.87 -21.28 14.04
CA GLU A 555 9.52 -22.53 13.65
C GLU A 555 9.91 -22.51 12.17
N ILE A 556 11.03 -23.14 11.84
CA ILE A 556 11.53 -23.27 10.47
C ILE A 556 11.50 -24.75 10.09
N TYR A 557 10.90 -25.07 8.95
CA TYR A 557 10.98 -26.38 8.31
C TYR A 557 11.53 -26.19 6.90
N ALA A 558 12.72 -26.70 6.63
CA ALA A 558 13.35 -26.61 5.31
C ALA A 558 13.62 -28.01 4.74
N ASN A 559 13.33 -28.23 3.46
CA ASN A 559 13.56 -29.50 2.80
C ASN A 559 14.25 -29.28 1.45
N THR A 560 15.14 -30.20 1.12
CA THR A 560 15.73 -30.39 -0.21
C THR A 560 15.52 -31.84 -0.65
N ASN A 561 16.13 -32.28 -1.76
CA ASN A 561 16.05 -33.68 -2.17
C ASN A 561 16.77 -34.65 -1.21
N TYR A 562 17.74 -34.14 -0.44
CA TYR A 562 18.62 -34.96 0.39
C TYR A 562 18.66 -34.53 1.87
N LEU A 563 18.19 -33.33 2.18
CA LEU A 563 18.25 -32.74 3.52
C LEU A 563 16.84 -32.37 4.02
N SER A 564 16.58 -32.64 5.28
CA SER A 564 15.41 -32.13 6.02
C SER A 564 15.90 -31.43 7.28
N PHE A 565 15.54 -30.17 7.43
CA PHE A 565 15.92 -29.32 8.55
C PHE A 565 14.70 -28.82 9.29
N LYS A 566 14.75 -28.88 10.62
CA LYS A 566 13.75 -28.29 11.50
C LYS A 566 14.42 -27.49 12.60
N GLN A 567 13.97 -26.26 12.81
CA GLN A 567 14.31 -25.44 13.95
C GLN A 567 13.05 -25.14 14.78
N SER A 568 13.10 -25.47 16.07
CA SER A 568 12.06 -25.13 17.04
C SER A 568 12.72 -24.50 18.26
N LYS A 569 12.50 -23.19 18.46
CA LYS A 569 13.16 -22.39 19.50
C LYS A 569 14.70 -22.44 19.32
N LYS A 570 15.42 -23.07 20.26
CA LYS A 570 16.88 -23.24 20.25
C LYS A 570 17.34 -24.62 19.76
N ASP A 571 16.41 -25.54 19.56
CA ASP A 571 16.72 -26.91 19.15
C ASP A 571 16.66 -27.02 17.63
N MET A 572 17.70 -27.60 17.05
CA MET A 572 17.82 -27.86 15.62
C MET A 572 17.86 -29.36 15.35
N TYR A 573 17.26 -29.77 14.23
CA TYR A 573 17.22 -31.13 13.74
C TYR A 573 17.61 -31.12 12.26
N LEU A 574 18.59 -31.94 11.88
CA LEU A 574 19.06 -32.10 10.51
C LEU A 574 19.07 -33.58 10.15
N ASP A 575 18.26 -33.96 9.18
CA ASP A 575 18.25 -35.30 8.61
C ASP A 575 18.93 -35.27 7.24
N ILE A 576 19.91 -36.15 7.06
CA ILE A 576 20.72 -36.31 5.85
C ILE A 576 20.42 -37.70 5.27
N ASN A 577 20.10 -37.77 3.98
CA ASN A 577 19.83 -39.04 3.31
C ASN A 577 20.64 -39.13 2.02
N GLY A 578 21.58 -40.08 1.93
CA GLY A 578 22.33 -40.33 0.69
C GLY A 578 23.39 -39.28 0.34
N LEU A 579 23.78 -38.42 1.29
CA LEU A 579 24.93 -37.52 1.15
C LEU A 579 26.03 -37.90 2.15
N ASP A 580 27.27 -37.81 1.70
CA ASP A 580 28.46 -38.02 2.53
C ASP A 580 28.95 -36.70 3.10
N PHE A 581 29.36 -36.73 4.37
CA PHE A 581 29.72 -35.54 5.13
C PHE A 581 31.23 -35.46 5.33
N GLU A 582 31.85 -34.38 4.86
CA GLU A 582 33.27 -34.11 5.05
C GLU A 582 33.51 -33.39 6.38
N LEU A 583 34.30 -34.01 7.24
CA LEU A 583 34.72 -33.47 8.52
C LEU A 583 36.21 -33.14 8.50
N LYS A 584 36.51 -31.94 8.99
CA LYS A 584 37.86 -31.45 9.25
C LYS A 584 37.94 -30.97 10.70
N TYR A 585 38.81 -31.59 11.48
CA TYR A 585 39.15 -31.23 12.85
C TYR A 585 40.29 -30.22 12.86
N ASP A 586 39.97 -28.96 13.15
CA ASP A 586 40.97 -27.91 13.31
C ASP A 586 41.37 -27.78 14.78
N LYS A 587 42.65 -28.05 15.07
CA LYS A 587 43.23 -27.95 16.43
C LYS A 587 43.34 -26.50 16.93
N ASN A 588 43.29 -25.50 16.05
CA ASN A 588 43.56 -24.10 16.38
C ASN A 588 42.29 -23.26 16.56
N THR A 589 41.12 -23.77 16.20
CA THR A 589 39.85 -23.14 16.57
C THR A 589 39.65 -23.26 18.07
N SER A 590 39.83 -22.14 18.78
CA SER A 590 39.47 -22.00 20.18
C SER A 590 38.05 -22.53 20.40
N VAL A 591 37.91 -23.51 21.28
CA VAL A 591 36.65 -24.19 21.67
C VAL A 591 35.76 -23.25 22.51
N GLN A 592 35.56 -22.01 22.03
CA GLN A 592 34.79 -20.95 22.71
C GLN A 592 33.36 -20.79 22.17
N THR A 593 32.99 -21.47 21.09
CA THR A 593 31.62 -21.39 20.57
C THR A 593 30.72 -22.40 21.29
N ASN A 594 29.85 -21.91 22.19
CA ASN A 594 28.72 -22.69 22.68
C ASN A 594 27.82 -23.03 21.48
N PHE A 595 27.83 -24.29 21.04
CA PHE A 595 26.95 -24.72 19.97
C PHE A 595 25.51 -24.77 20.50
N PRO A 596 24.53 -24.21 19.76
CA PRO A 596 23.12 -24.51 20.01
C PRO A 596 22.89 -26.02 19.93
N LYS A 597 21.82 -26.50 20.56
CA LYS A 597 21.50 -27.92 20.59
C LYS A 597 21.11 -28.40 19.19
N ILE A 598 21.97 -29.21 18.57
CA ILE A 598 21.79 -29.74 17.21
C ILE A 598 21.68 -31.26 17.29
N ASN A 599 20.60 -31.79 16.71
CA ASN A 599 20.42 -33.22 16.49
C ASN A 599 20.60 -33.50 15.01
N ILE A 600 21.52 -34.39 14.67
CA ILE A 600 21.79 -34.77 13.28
C ILE A 600 21.44 -36.25 13.13
N SER A 601 20.75 -36.62 12.06
CA SER A 601 20.59 -38.02 11.69
C SER A 601 21.02 -38.24 10.25
N GLY A 602 21.65 -39.36 9.99
CA GLY A 602 22.11 -39.74 8.66
C GLY A 602 21.58 -41.12 8.28
N LYS A 603 21.19 -41.29 7.03
CA LYS A 603 20.86 -42.59 6.42
C LYS A 603 21.63 -42.75 5.12
N ASN A 604 22.31 -43.89 4.96
CA ASN A 604 23.19 -44.14 3.83
C ASN A 604 24.14 -42.95 3.59
N SER A 605 24.80 -42.50 4.66
CA SER A 605 25.58 -41.26 4.69
C SER A 605 26.89 -41.55 5.39
N ASP A 606 27.99 -41.54 4.63
CA ASP A 606 29.32 -41.81 5.16
C ASP A 606 29.94 -40.54 5.73
N ILE A 607 30.90 -40.69 6.64
CA ILE A 607 31.65 -39.57 7.21
C ILE A 607 33.10 -39.64 6.73
N ILE A 608 33.54 -38.61 6.02
CA ILE A 608 34.89 -38.49 5.47
C ILE A 608 35.72 -37.65 6.44
N LEU A 609 36.67 -38.29 7.13
CA LEU A 609 37.60 -37.67 8.05
C LEU A 609 38.84 -37.22 7.28
N LYS A 610 38.85 -35.95 6.85
CA LYS A 610 39.83 -35.43 5.91
C LYS A 610 41.25 -35.37 6.48
N ASP A 611 41.40 -35.02 7.76
CA ASP A 611 42.73 -34.82 8.38
C ASP A 611 43.53 -36.12 8.48
N ILE A 612 42.84 -37.26 8.58
CA ILE A 612 43.47 -38.58 8.65
C ILE A 612 43.30 -39.37 7.35
N ASN A 613 42.64 -38.79 6.34
CA ASN A 613 42.29 -39.43 5.07
C ASN A 613 41.62 -40.80 5.28
N LYS A 614 40.58 -40.85 6.14
CA LYS A 614 39.80 -42.06 6.44
C LYS A 614 38.32 -41.79 6.20
N THR A 615 37.57 -42.84 5.91
CA THR A 615 36.11 -42.76 5.75
C THR A 615 35.46 -43.75 6.69
N LEU A 616 34.45 -43.31 7.43
CA LEU A 616 33.54 -44.16 8.18
C LEU A 616 32.37 -44.49 7.27
N ASN A 617 32.27 -45.74 6.84
CA ASN A 617 31.14 -46.22 6.03
C ASN A 617 29.98 -46.61 6.94
N LEU A 618 28.85 -45.92 6.79
CA LEU A 618 27.74 -45.98 7.74
C LEU A 618 26.41 -46.23 7.03
N SER A 619 25.62 -47.17 7.56
CA SER A 619 24.24 -47.37 7.11
C SER A 619 23.31 -46.31 7.70
N SER A 620 23.59 -45.88 8.94
CA SER A 620 22.89 -44.78 9.60
C SER A 620 23.69 -44.23 10.77
N PHE A 621 23.45 -42.98 11.15
CA PHE A 621 23.94 -42.41 12.40
C PHE A 621 22.96 -41.44 13.05
N LYS A 622 23.17 -41.16 14.33
CA LYS A 622 22.54 -40.09 15.10
C LYS A 622 23.60 -39.35 15.89
N GLY A 623 23.67 -38.04 15.73
CA GLY A 623 24.50 -37.13 16.48
C GLY A 623 23.66 -36.19 17.32
N ASN A 624 24.12 -35.86 18.51
CA ASN A 624 23.61 -34.79 19.34
C ASN A 624 24.78 -33.93 19.80
N LEU A 625 24.74 -32.65 19.45
CA LEU A 625 25.68 -31.63 19.89
C LEU A 625 24.93 -30.68 20.82
N ASP A 626 25.43 -30.50 22.03
CA ASP A 626 24.85 -29.59 23.03
C ASP A 626 25.98 -28.91 23.81
N ASN A 627 26.22 -27.63 23.51
CA ASN A 627 27.37 -26.87 23.98
C ASN A 627 28.71 -27.55 23.65
N LYS A 628 29.35 -28.17 24.65
CA LYS A 628 30.63 -28.90 24.54
C LYS A 628 30.45 -30.43 24.57
N ASN A 629 29.21 -30.90 24.66
CA ASN A 629 28.88 -32.31 24.68
C ASN A 629 28.56 -32.78 23.27
N ILE A 630 29.20 -33.86 22.85
CA ILE A 630 28.94 -34.55 21.59
C ILE A 630 28.57 -35.98 21.95
N LYS A 631 27.43 -36.46 21.46
CA LYS A 631 27.06 -37.87 21.43
C LYS A 631 26.86 -38.28 19.99
N PHE A 632 27.41 -39.41 19.59
CA PHE A 632 27.33 -39.91 18.24
C PHE A 632 27.20 -41.42 18.25
N ASP A 633 26.10 -41.92 17.71
CA ASP A 633 25.79 -43.34 17.57
C ASP A 633 25.67 -43.68 16.08
N ALA A 634 26.36 -44.72 15.63
CA ALA A 634 26.40 -45.10 14.23
C ALA A 634 26.38 -46.62 14.03
N ASN A 635 25.77 -47.04 12.92
CA ASN A 635 25.80 -48.41 12.43
C ASN A 635 26.76 -48.48 11.24
N LEU A 636 27.80 -49.30 11.34
CA LEU A 636 28.82 -49.46 10.30
C LEU A 636 28.37 -50.46 9.23
N VAL A 637 28.94 -50.31 8.03
CA VAL A 637 28.77 -51.25 6.91
C VAL A 637 30.04 -52.11 6.76
N PRO A 638 29.93 -53.45 6.62
CA PRO A 638 28.69 -54.25 6.57
C PRO A 638 28.05 -54.51 7.95
N GLN A 639 28.83 -54.48 9.04
CA GLN A 639 28.35 -54.77 10.38
C GLN A 639 29.17 -54.05 11.46
N GLY A 640 28.48 -53.60 12.50
CA GLY A 640 29.07 -53.06 13.72
C GLY A 640 28.31 -51.85 14.25
N LYS A 641 28.46 -51.57 15.55
CA LYS A 641 27.96 -50.34 16.19
C LYS A 641 29.10 -49.53 16.73
N LEU A 642 29.04 -48.22 16.56
CA LEU A 642 29.97 -47.26 17.13
C LEU A 642 29.20 -46.25 17.97
N THR A 643 29.60 -46.08 19.21
CA THR A 643 29.12 -45.00 20.09
C THR A 643 30.32 -44.16 20.49
N LEU A 644 30.21 -42.85 20.36
CA LEU A 644 31.20 -41.85 20.75
C LEU A 644 30.52 -40.82 21.65
N GLN A 645 31.15 -40.52 22.78
CA GLN A 645 30.75 -39.45 23.67
C GLN A 645 31.97 -38.60 24.00
N ILE A 646 31.84 -37.30 23.78
CA ILE A 646 32.85 -36.29 24.13
C ILE A 646 32.18 -35.27 25.03
N THR A 647 32.77 -35.03 26.20
CA THR A 647 32.42 -33.95 27.12
C THR A 647 33.69 -33.16 27.46
N PRO A 648 33.62 -32.02 28.18
CA PRO A 648 34.82 -31.29 28.59
C PRO A 648 35.84 -32.10 29.41
N GLU A 649 35.41 -33.19 30.06
CA GLU A 649 36.25 -33.98 30.97
C GLU A 649 36.57 -35.38 30.43
N ILE A 650 35.74 -35.91 29.51
CA ILE A 650 35.76 -37.32 29.13
C ILE A 650 35.60 -37.46 27.62
N LEU A 651 36.52 -38.21 27.01
CA LEU A 651 36.33 -38.89 25.73
C LEU A 651 36.05 -40.36 26.01
N SER A 652 34.93 -40.89 25.51
CA SER A 652 34.69 -42.33 25.45
C SER A 652 34.21 -42.74 24.07
N ALA A 653 34.73 -43.86 23.57
CA ALA A 653 34.25 -44.46 22.32
C ALA A 653 34.20 -45.97 22.46
N THR A 654 33.12 -46.58 21.95
CA THR A 654 32.94 -48.04 21.95
C THR A 654 32.54 -48.50 20.56
N GLY A 655 33.32 -49.42 19.99
CA GLY A 655 32.95 -50.19 18.82
C GLY A 655 32.54 -51.60 19.25
N LEU A 656 31.33 -52.03 18.91
CA LEU A 656 30.82 -53.36 19.24
C LEU A 656 30.52 -54.15 17.97
N ASN A 657 30.88 -55.42 17.99
CA ASN A 657 30.59 -56.41 16.96
C ASN A 657 31.05 -55.94 15.56
N LEU A 658 32.23 -55.32 15.50
CA LEU A 658 32.79 -54.81 14.26
C LEU A 658 33.30 -55.98 13.41
N SER A 659 32.94 -56.02 12.13
CA SER A 659 33.50 -56.99 11.19
C SER A 659 34.92 -56.60 10.76
N SER A 660 35.72 -57.59 10.34
CA SER A 660 37.02 -57.31 9.70
C SER A 660 36.91 -56.41 8.48
N GLN A 661 35.84 -56.53 7.68
CA GLN A 661 35.61 -55.66 6.53
C GLN A 661 35.39 -54.19 6.96
N SER A 662 34.59 -53.95 8.00
CA SER A 662 34.37 -52.60 8.54
C SER A 662 35.68 -51.95 8.99
N LEU A 663 36.54 -52.71 9.68
CA LEU A 663 37.85 -52.24 10.13
C LEU A 663 38.81 -52.02 8.97
N ASN A 664 38.90 -52.95 8.03
CA ASN A 664 39.75 -52.84 6.84
C ASN A 664 39.37 -51.63 5.98
N ASN A 665 38.07 -51.39 5.79
CA ASN A 665 37.56 -50.21 5.08
C ASN A 665 38.01 -48.92 5.76
N PHE A 666 37.85 -48.83 7.09
CA PHE A 666 38.32 -47.67 7.84
C PHE A 666 39.83 -47.52 7.76
N LEU A 667 40.59 -48.58 8.05
CA LEU A 667 42.06 -48.57 8.06
C LEU A 667 42.68 -48.39 6.66
N LYS A 668 41.91 -48.60 5.58
CA LYS A 668 42.41 -48.66 4.20
C LYS A 668 43.53 -49.70 4.04
N SER A 669 43.39 -50.84 4.70
CA SER A 669 44.33 -51.96 4.67
C SER A 669 43.59 -53.30 4.63
N LYS A 670 44.29 -54.39 4.29
CA LYS A 670 43.78 -55.76 4.43
C LYS A 670 44.45 -56.42 5.63
N SER A 671 44.33 -55.80 6.81
CA SER A 671 45.05 -56.25 8.01
C SER A 671 44.35 -57.43 8.70
N PHE A 672 43.05 -57.62 8.45
CA PHE A 672 42.25 -58.68 9.08
C PHE A 672 41.41 -59.46 8.07
N GLU A 673 41.23 -60.77 8.27
CA GLU A 673 40.27 -61.61 7.54
C GLU A 673 39.39 -62.38 8.52
N GLY A 674 38.06 -62.29 8.34
CA GLY A 674 37.08 -62.90 9.25
C GLY A 674 37.12 -62.37 10.69
N GLY A 675 36.29 -62.94 11.56
CA GLY A 675 36.24 -62.63 12.99
C GLY A 675 35.45 -61.38 13.37
N GLU A 676 35.41 -61.13 14.68
CA GLU A 676 34.64 -60.07 15.32
C GLU A 676 35.54 -59.26 16.27
N PHE A 677 35.34 -57.93 16.28
CA PHE A 677 36.16 -57.01 17.05
C PHE A 677 35.32 -56.11 17.95
N ASN A 678 35.79 -55.91 19.18
CA ASN A 678 35.26 -54.94 20.12
C ASN A 678 36.37 -53.96 20.50
N ILE A 679 36.08 -52.66 20.44
CA ILE A 679 37.04 -51.60 20.74
C ILE A 679 36.44 -50.74 21.85
N LYS A 680 37.23 -50.46 22.89
CA LYS A 680 36.87 -49.50 23.94
C LYS A 680 37.97 -48.46 24.05
N VAL A 681 37.59 -47.20 24.09
CA VAL A 681 38.49 -46.07 24.26
C VAL A 681 37.96 -45.19 25.37
N PHE A 682 38.83 -44.75 26.27
CA PHE A 682 38.52 -43.83 27.35
C PHE A 682 39.72 -42.91 27.62
N GLY A 683 39.49 -41.60 27.71
CA GLY A 683 40.56 -40.62 27.89
C GLY A 683 40.05 -39.22 28.19
N LYS A 684 40.99 -38.26 28.25
CA LYS A 684 40.68 -36.84 28.46
C LYS A 684 40.35 -36.14 27.13
N SER A 685 40.99 -36.57 26.03
CA SER A 685 40.84 -35.95 24.72
C SER A 685 41.20 -36.93 23.60
N VAL A 686 40.97 -36.52 22.34
CA VAL A 686 41.40 -37.29 21.15
C VAL A 686 42.92 -37.41 21.03
N ASP A 687 43.68 -36.56 21.75
CA ASP A 687 45.14 -36.59 21.78
C ASP A 687 45.68 -37.48 22.91
N GLU A 688 44.94 -37.63 24.02
CA GLU A 688 45.33 -38.45 25.16
C GLU A 688 44.20 -39.41 25.61
N PHE A 689 44.36 -40.71 25.29
CA PHE A 689 43.41 -41.74 25.69
C PHE A 689 44.04 -43.13 25.84
N ARG A 690 43.39 -43.99 26.62
CA ARG A 690 43.67 -45.43 26.69
C ARG A 690 42.65 -46.18 25.83
N GLY A 691 43.11 -47.21 25.14
CA GLY A 691 42.25 -48.09 24.36
C GLY A 691 42.49 -49.57 24.67
N GLU A 692 41.43 -50.35 24.47
CA GLU A 692 41.43 -51.81 24.48
C GLU A 692 40.79 -52.30 23.18
N ILE A 693 41.45 -53.23 22.50
CA ILE A 693 40.92 -53.95 21.34
C ILE A 693 40.82 -55.42 21.71
N LEU A 694 39.63 -55.99 21.59
CA LEU A 694 39.37 -57.42 21.68
C LEU A 694 39.05 -57.94 20.28
N MET A 695 39.65 -59.07 19.91
CA MET A 695 39.43 -59.73 18.63
C MET A 695 39.17 -61.22 18.85
N ASN A 696 38.19 -61.76 18.15
CA ASN A 696 37.81 -63.17 18.24
C ASN A 696 37.79 -63.80 16.85
N ASN A 697 38.39 -64.99 16.74
CA ASN A 697 38.39 -65.84 15.53
C ASN A 697 38.72 -65.08 14.24
N THR A 698 39.80 -64.30 14.25
CA THR A 698 40.26 -63.53 13.08
C THR A 698 41.61 -64.03 12.59
N TYR A 699 42.00 -63.65 11.38
CA TYR A 699 43.35 -63.82 10.86
C TYR A 699 44.02 -62.45 10.73
N LEU A 700 45.24 -62.30 11.25
CA LEU A 700 46.08 -61.15 10.97
C LEU A 700 46.75 -61.37 9.62
N THR A 701 46.32 -60.60 8.62
CA THR A 701 46.63 -60.81 7.20
C THR A 701 47.51 -59.72 6.61
N ASP A 702 47.99 -58.77 7.44
CA ASP A 702 48.84 -57.68 6.97
C ASP A 702 50.12 -58.23 6.34
N LEU A 703 50.16 -58.22 5.01
CA LEU A 703 51.13 -58.94 4.20
C LEU A 703 52.56 -58.51 4.51
N VAL A 704 52.81 -57.22 4.79
CA VAL A 704 54.19 -56.73 4.99
C VAL A 704 54.74 -57.17 6.34
N LEU A 705 53.98 -56.97 7.42
CA LEU A 705 54.43 -57.33 8.76
C LEU A 705 54.45 -58.86 8.95
N TYR A 706 53.46 -59.56 8.41
CA TYR A 706 53.35 -61.02 8.51
C TYR A 706 54.35 -61.75 7.61
N GLN A 707 54.47 -61.39 6.32
CA GLN A 707 55.39 -62.09 5.41
C GLN A 707 56.85 -61.85 5.77
N ARG A 708 57.21 -60.64 6.24
CA ARG A 708 58.60 -60.37 6.67
C ARG A 708 58.92 -61.05 7.98
N LEU A 709 57.97 -61.11 8.93
CA LEU A 709 58.12 -61.93 10.12
C LEU A 709 58.30 -63.41 9.75
N LEU A 710 57.46 -63.95 8.87
CA LEU A 710 57.59 -65.31 8.36
C LEU A 710 58.93 -65.55 7.66
N SER A 711 59.35 -64.65 6.77
CA SER A 711 60.62 -64.76 6.05
C SER A 711 61.81 -64.72 7.01
N PHE A 712 61.73 -63.88 8.05
CA PHE A 712 62.72 -63.81 9.11
C PHE A 712 62.75 -65.10 9.95
N LEU A 713 61.60 -65.62 10.36
CA LEU A 713 61.51 -66.91 11.07
C LEU A 713 62.04 -68.07 10.21
N ASP A 714 61.75 -68.06 8.91
CA ASP A 714 62.26 -69.04 7.93
C ASP A 714 63.77 -68.93 7.73
N SER A 715 64.36 -67.74 7.91
CA SER A 715 65.80 -67.52 7.81
C SER A 715 66.60 -68.04 9.01
N ILE A 716 65.94 -68.45 10.10
CA ILE A 716 66.59 -68.97 11.31
C ILE A 716 66.55 -70.51 11.29
N PRO A 717 67.67 -71.20 10.99
CA PRO A 717 67.68 -72.66 10.79
C PRO A 717 67.20 -73.48 11.99
N SER A 718 67.35 -72.96 13.21
CA SER A 718 66.89 -73.61 14.44
C SER A 718 65.36 -73.59 14.60
N LEU A 719 64.65 -72.68 13.91
CA LEU A 719 63.20 -72.53 14.01
C LEU A 719 62.46 -73.28 12.89
N LEU A 720 63.13 -73.64 11.80
CA LEU A 720 62.58 -74.41 10.66
C LEU A 720 61.95 -75.75 11.07
N LYS A 721 62.48 -76.40 12.13
CA LYS A 721 61.95 -77.67 12.67
C LYS A 721 60.67 -77.51 13.50
N LEU A 722 60.26 -76.28 13.82
CA LEU A 722 59.12 -75.97 14.69
C LEU A 722 57.84 -75.57 13.92
N LYS A 723 57.86 -75.62 12.58
CA LYS A 723 56.70 -75.33 11.72
C LYS A 723 55.56 -76.32 11.99
N THR A 724 54.54 -75.86 12.70
CA THR A 724 53.21 -76.49 12.74
C THR A 724 52.29 -75.89 11.66
N PRO A 725 51.20 -76.57 11.27
CA PRO A 725 50.48 -76.30 10.01
C PRO A 725 49.77 -74.93 9.87
N ASP A 726 49.61 -74.12 10.93
CA ASP A 726 48.81 -72.87 10.86
C ASP A 726 49.55 -71.63 10.36
N PHE A 727 50.86 -71.70 10.06
CA PHE A 727 51.49 -70.64 9.27
C PHE A 727 51.17 -70.86 7.78
N ASN A 728 49.89 -70.69 7.43
CA ASN A 728 49.37 -70.87 6.09
C ASN A 728 49.30 -69.54 5.32
N SER A 729 48.97 -69.60 4.03
CA SER A 729 48.88 -68.43 3.16
C SER A 729 47.80 -67.41 3.54
N LYS A 730 46.95 -67.70 4.54
CA LYS A 730 45.87 -66.79 4.98
C LYS A 730 46.30 -65.82 6.07
N GLY A 731 47.39 -66.05 6.83
CA GLY A 731 47.81 -65.15 7.91
C GLY A 731 47.91 -65.82 9.28
N PHE A 732 48.25 -65.05 10.31
CA PHE A 732 48.32 -65.56 11.69
C PHE A 732 46.91 -65.70 12.29
N ASN A 733 46.49 -66.92 12.63
CA ASN A 733 45.20 -67.16 13.26
C ASN A 733 45.19 -66.67 14.71
N VAL A 734 44.18 -65.86 15.07
CA VAL A 734 43.92 -65.37 16.42
C VAL A 734 42.54 -65.84 16.86
N LYS A 735 42.49 -66.86 17.73
CA LYS A 735 41.24 -67.34 18.35
C LYS A 735 40.68 -66.30 19.31
N LYS A 736 41.55 -65.76 20.17
CA LYS A 736 41.26 -64.65 21.09
C LYS A 736 42.46 -63.73 21.14
N GLY A 737 42.25 -62.44 20.97
CA GLY A 737 43.32 -61.45 21.04
C GLY A 737 42.91 -60.23 21.84
N ARG A 738 43.87 -59.65 22.55
CA ARG A 738 43.71 -58.43 23.32
C ARG A 738 44.88 -57.50 23.07
N VAL A 739 44.59 -56.23 22.80
CA VAL A 739 45.59 -55.16 22.71
C VAL A 739 45.18 -54.04 23.67
N ILE A 740 46.04 -53.70 24.60
CA ILE A 740 45.90 -52.55 25.49
C ILE A 740 46.93 -51.51 25.06
N PHE A 741 46.48 -50.30 24.78
CA PHE A 741 47.35 -49.22 24.35
C PHE A 741 46.98 -47.89 24.98
N VAL A 742 47.95 -46.98 25.01
CA VAL A 742 47.75 -45.59 25.41
C VAL A 742 48.25 -44.71 24.27
N LYS A 743 47.41 -43.82 23.77
CA LYS A 743 47.82 -42.77 22.84
C LYS A 743 48.14 -41.51 23.62
N LYS A 744 49.30 -40.93 23.34
CA LYS A 744 49.67 -39.56 23.72
C LYS A 744 50.18 -38.84 22.48
N ASP A 745 49.47 -37.78 22.10
CA ASP A 745 49.73 -37.01 20.88
C ASP A 745 49.79 -37.91 19.64
N SER A 746 50.97 -38.04 19.02
CA SER A 746 51.19 -38.84 17.82
C SER A 746 51.71 -40.25 18.12
N ILE A 747 51.96 -40.60 19.38
CA ILE A 747 52.57 -41.89 19.75
C ILE A 747 51.52 -42.79 20.39
N ILE A 748 51.40 -44.01 19.87
CA ILE A 748 50.66 -45.11 20.49
C ILE A 748 51.66 -45.97 21.25
N TYR A 749 51.52 -46.04 22.57
CA TYR A 749 52.23 -46.96 23.44
C TYR A 749 51.39 -48.23 23.57
N VAL A 750 51.82 -49.32 22.92
CA VAL A 750 51.23 -50.65 23.09
C VAL A 750 51.74 -51.20 24.42
N GLN A 751 50.88 -51.18 25.44
CA GLN A 751 51.24 -51.61 26.80
C GLN A 751 51.21 -53.12 26.95
N ALA A 752 50.31 -53.78 26.23
CA ALA A 752 50.23 -55.22 26.16
C ALA A 752 49.51 -55.65 24.88
N MET A 753 50.10 -56.60 24.17
CA MET A 753 49.50 -57.39 23.12
C MET A 753 49.51 -58.84 23.59
N ASP A 754 48.38 -59.53 23.55
CA ASP A 754 48.26 -60.96 23.86
C ASP A 754 47.32 -61.60 22.84
N PHE A 755 47.89 -62.37 21.92
CA PHE A 755 47.16 -63.09 20.89
C PHE A 755 47.28 -64.59 21.13
N LYS A 756 46.13 -65.22 21.37
CA LYS A 756 45.99 -66.67 21.47
C LYS A 756 45.75 -67.25 20.10
N GLY A 757 46.81 -67.76 19.50
CA GLY A 757 46.75 -68.45 18.22
C GLY A 757 46.55 -69.94 18.36
N SER A 758 46.39 -70.62 17.23
CA SER A 758 46.23 -72.07 17.19
C SER A 758 47.56 -72.82 17.33
N THR A 759 48.67 -72.26 16.82
CA THR A 759 50.02 -72.86 16.87
C THR A 759 51.03 -72.13 17.72
N ALA A 760 50.84 -70.83 17.93
CA ALA A 760 51.71 -70.01 18.77
C ALA A 760 50.88 -68.96 19.52
N ASP A 761 51.39 -68.53 20.66
CA ASP A 761 50.93 -67.33 21.35
C ASP A 761 51.88 -66.18 21.08
N ILE A 762 51.33 -64.99 20.87
CA ILE A 762 52.12 -63.77 20.64
C ILE A 762 51.84 -62.78 21.76
N GLY A 763 52.89 -62.47 22.52
CA GLY A 763 52.93 -61.39 23.49
C GLY A 763 53.73 -60.21 22.93
N GLY A 764 53.41 -58.97 23.29
CA GLY A 764 54.25 -57.85 22.87
C GLY A 764 53.96 -56.52 23.52
N VAL A 765 54.97 -55.64 23.47
CA VAL A 765 54.91 -54.25 23.93
C VAL A 765 55.68 -53.36 22.97
N GLY A 766 55.42 -52.06 23.00
CA GLY A 766 56.24 -51.12 22.23
C GLY A 766 55.51 -49.83 21.88
N THR A 767 55.97 -49.18 20.81
CA THR A 767 55.47 -47.89 20.36
C THR A 767 55.27 -47.84 18.85
N ILE A 768 54.28 -47.04 18.43
CA ILE A 768 53.99 -46.72 17.04
C ILE A 768 53.82 -45.21 16.95
N ASN A 769 54.62 -44.55 16.11
CA ASN A 769 54.48 -43.13 15.82
C ASN A 769 53.56 -42.95 14.60
N LEU A 770 52.36 -42.41 14.81
CA LEU A 770 51.35 -42.22 13.78
C LEU A 770 51.75 -41.20 12.71
N LYS A 771 52.67 -40.27 13.03
CA LYS A 771 53.13 -39.22 12.12
C LYS A 771 54.28 -39.70 11.23
N THR A 772 55.29 -40.33 11.81
CA THR A 772 56.47 -40.85 11.08
C THR A 772 56.27 -42.27 10.55
N LYS A 773 55.20 -42.95 10.99
CA LYS A 773 54.96 -44.40 10.81
C LYS A 773 56.04 -45.29 11.40
N GLU A 774 56.93 -44.75 12.24
CA GLU A 774 57.97 -45.54 12.90
C GLU A 774 57.33 -46.53 13.88
N ILE A 775 57.91 -47.73 13.92
CA ILE A 775 57.50 -48.79 14.83
C ILE A 775 58.71 -49.25 15.64
N ASP A 776 58.48 -49.43 16.93
CA ASP A 776 59.42 -50.04 17.86
C ASP A 776 58.64 -51.04 18.71
N LEU A 777 58.57 -52.28 18.24
CA LEU A 777 57.80 -53.35 18.90
C LEU A 777 58.72 -54.49 19.31
N ASP A 778 58.60 -54.92 20.54
CA ASP A 778 59.23 -56.14 21.06
C ASP A 778 58.16 -57.20 21.22
N ILE A 779 58.27 -58.26 20.42
CA ILE A 779 57.29 -59.33 20.33
C ILE A 779 57.92 -60.62 20.85
N GLU A 780 57.29 -61.23 21.85
CA GLU A 780 57.58 -62.58 22.30
C GLU A 780 56.65 -63.56 21.58
N VAL A 781 57.21 -64.44 20.78
CA VAL A 781 56.47 -65.54 20.15
C VAL A 781 56.73 -66.80 20.98
N LYS A 782 55.68 -67.34 21.61
CA LYS A 782 55.71 -68.59 22.37
C LYS A 782 55.23 -69.73 21.48
N TYR A 783 56.17 -70.60 21.15
CA TYR A 783 55.93 -71.78 20.33
C TYR A 783 55.55 -72.97 21.23
N LEU A 784 54.81 -73.92 20.65
CA LEU A 784 54.51 -75.24 21.22
C LEU A 784 53.50 -75.23 22.39
N LYS A 785 52.21 -75.23 22.05
CA LYS A 785 51.13 -75.49 23.03
C LYS A 785 50.95 -76.98 23.39
N ASP A 786 51.47 -77.89 22.56
CA ASP A 786 51.25 -79.35 22.68
C ASP A 786 52.55 -80.21 22.63
N ALA A 787 53.73 -79.63 22.90
CA ALA A 787 55.01 -80.39 22.83
C ALA A 787 55.37 -81.17 24.11
N SER A 788 54.43 -81.34 25.04
CA SER A 788 54.63 -82.16 26.24
C SER A 788 55.11 -83.59 25.90
N SER A 789 54.72 -84.13 24.73
CA SER A 789 55.09 -85.46 24.25
C SER A 789 56.47 -85.52 23.55
N ILE A 790 56.94 -84.44 22.92
CA ILE A 790 58.20 -84.40 22.15
C ILE A 790 59.39 -84.01 23.04
N ILE A 791 59.15 -83.17 24.05
CA ILE A 791 60.19 -82.71 24.99
C ILE A 791 60.60 -83.82 25.99
N ALA A 792 59.79 -84.87 26.14
CA ALA A 792 60.11 -86.03 26.98
C ALA A 792 61.30 -86.88 26.49
N SER A 793 61.78 -86.67 25.25
CA SER A 793 62.76 -87.54 24.59
C SER A 793 64.21 -87.01 24.59
N ILE A 794 64.50 -85.86 25.21
CA ILE A 794 65.82 -85.21 25.18
C ILE A 794 66.54 -85.39 26.54
N PRO A 795 67.72 -86.03 26.61
CA PRO A 795 68.42 -86.23 27.89
C PRO A 795 69.04 -84.94 28.45
N LEU A 796 68.78 -84.69 29.73
CA LEU A 796 69.53 -83.85 30.69
C LEU A 796 69.77 -82.36 30.35
N VAL A 797 68.70 -81.55 30.26
CA VAL A 797 68.68 -80.19 30.86
C VAL A 797 67.24 -79.81 31.29
N ASN A 798 66.68 -80.50 32.27
CA ASN A 798 65.21 -80.61 32.38
C ASN A 798 64.52 -79.86 33.54
N GLN A 799 65.09 -78.79 34.11
CA GLN A 799 64.32 -77.98 35.08
C GLN A 799 64.86 -76.57 35.34
N ILE A 800 66.16 -76.34 35.14
CA ILE A 800 66.79 -75.02 35.43
C ILE A 800 66.62 -74.04 34.26
N ILE A 801 66.41 -74.53 33.02
CA ILE A 801 66.38 -73.69 31.80
C ILE A 801 64.95 -73.39 31.30
N LEU A 802 63.95 -74.25 31.59
CA LEU A 802 62.67 -74.24 30.84
C LEU A 802 61.41 -73.86 31.65
N GLY A 803 61.48 -73.69 32.98
CA GLY A 803 60.33 -73.27 33.81
C GLY A 803 59.12 -74.23 33.79
N LYS A 804 58.03 -73.86 34.52
CA LYS A 804 56.82 -74.69 34.69
C LYS A 804 56.08 -75.01 33.37
N ASP A 805 56.22 -74.19 32.33
CA ASP A 805 55.35 -74.23 31.14
C ASP A 805 55.93 -74.99 29.93
N ARG A 806 57.16 -75.52 29.99
CA ARG A 806 57.83 -76.28 28.90
C ARG A 806 57.67 -75.67 27.50
N SER A 807 57.64 -74.33 27.40
CA SER A 807 57.45 -73.63 26.13
C SER A 807 58.75 -72.97 25.67
N ILE A 808 58.98 -72.94 24.36
CA ILE A 808 60.11 -72.24 23.75
C ILE A 808 59.60 -70.88 23.32
N SER A 809 60.21 -69.79 23.83
CA SER A 809 59.89 -68.44 23.39
C SER A 809 61.06 -67.79 22.66
N THR A 810 60.74 -66.94 21.69
CA THR A 810 61.72 -66.10 21.00
C THR A 810 61.26 -64.65 21.02
N VAL A 811 62.19 -63.75 21.30
CA VAL A 811 61.94 -62.31 21.27
C VAL A 811 62.40 -61.76 19.93
N VAL A 812 61.46 -61.20 19.19
CA VAL A 812 61.67 -60.55 17.89
C VAL A 812 61.50 -59.05 18.08
N LYS A 813 62.55 -58.29 17.75
CA LYS A 813 62.51 -56.83 17.70
C LYS A 813 62.09 -56.40 16.31
N ILE A 814 60.96 -55.71 16.22
CA ILE A 814 60.48 -55.08 14.99
C ILE A 814 60.80 -53.59 15.07
N ARG A 815 61.57 -53.08 14.11
CA ARG A 815 62.01 -51.69 14.01
C ARG A 815 61.74 -51.15 12.59
N GLY A 816 62.05 -49.87 12.34
CA GLY A 816 61.84 -49.23 11.04
C GLY A 816 60.47 -48.57 10.95
N THR A 817 59.79 -48.70 9.81
CA THR A 817 58.45 -48.10 9.58
C THR A 817 57.41 -49.17 9.27
N LEU A 818 56.12 -48.85 9.44
CA LEU A 818 55.00 -49.74 9.08
C LEU A 818 55.10 -50.26 7.62
N ASP A 819 55.59 -49.45 6.70
CA ASP A 819 55.71 -49.80 5.27
C ASP A 819 56.99 -50.61 4.98
N SER A 820 58.01 -50.54 5.85
CA SER A 820 59.29 -51.22 5.67
C SER A 820 59.91 -51.64 7.01
N PRO A 821 59.31 -52.64 7.68
CA PRO A 821 59.78 -53.12 8.97
C PRO A 821 61.06 -53.94 8.82
N THR A 822 61.97 -53.80 9.79
CA THR A 822 63.17 -54.61 9.96
C THR A 822 63.05 -55.48 11.21
N TYR A 823 63.58 -56.70 11.14
CA TYR A 823 63.45 -57.71 12.19
C TYR A 823 64.84 -58.09 12.65
N SER A 824 65.07 -58.07 13.96
CA SER A 824 66.27 -58.63 14.57
C SER A 824 65.87 -59.55 15.72
N ASN A 825 66.64 -60.61 15.91
CA ASN A 825 66.55 -61.42 17.11
C ASN A 825 67.46 -60.82 18.17
N LYS A 826 67.12 -61.06 19.43
CA LYS A 826 68.15 -61.12 20.46
C LYS A 826 68.66 -62.55 20.45
N VAL A 827 69.86 -62.79 19.94
CA VAL A 827 70.55 -64.09 20.10
C VAL A 827 70.60 -64.40 21.60
N LEU A 828 70.52 -65.69 21.93
CA LEU A 828 70.34 -66.34 23.23
C LEU A 828 71.32 -65.95 24.38
N GLN A 829 72.02 -64.81 24.33
CA GLN A 829 73.01 -64.42 25.32
C GLN A 829 72.48 -63.61 26.51
N ASP A 830 71.19 -63.24 26.54
CA ASP A 830 70.58 -62.55 27.70
C ASP A 830 69.41 -63.33 28.33
N ALA A 831 69.26 -64.62 28.01
CA ALA A 831 68.23 -65.48 28.62
C ALA A 831 68.53 -65.86 30.08
N LEU A 832 69.68 -65.45 30.64
CA LEU A 832 70.08 -65.87 31.98
C LEU A 832 69.74 -64.89 33.11
N LEU A 833 69.45 -63.60 32.87
CA LEU A 833 69.01 -62.67 33.94
C LEU A 833 68.13 -61.53 33.41
N SER A 834 66.82 -61.72 33.36
CA SER A 834 65.87 -60.58 33.29
C SER A 834 65.46 -60.20 34.72
N PRO A 835 65.69 -58.94 35.17
CA PRO A 835 65.26 -58.46 36.49
C PRO A 835 63.75 -58.64 36.73
N LEU A 836 62.94 -58.62 35.66
CA LEU A 836 61.49 -58.79 35.72
C LEU A 836 61.07 -60.21 36.16
N ASN A 837 61.81 -61.25 35.76
CA ASN A 837 61.52 -62.62 36.18
C ASN A 837 61.95 -62.87 37.63
N ILE A 838 63.01 -62.21 38.12
CA ILE A 838 63.43 -62.30 39.52
C ILE A 838 62.40 -61.60 40.42
N ILE A 839 61.90 -60.43 40.02
CA ILE A 839 60.86 -59.69 40.77
C ILE A 839 59.54 -60.46 40.76
N LYS A 840 59.11 -60.98 39.61
CA LYS A 840 57.90 -61.81 39.50
C LYS A 840 57.99 -63.07 40.38
N ASN A 841 59.10 -63.81 40.28
CA ASN A 841 59.29 -65.05 41.02
C ASN A 841 59.49 -64.83 42.53
N THR A 842 60.05 -63.68 42.94
CA THR A 842 60.20 -63.32 44.37
C THR A 842 58.87 -62.88 44.99
N LEU A 843 58.00 -62.21 44.22
CA LEU A 843 56.67 -61.79 44.67
C LEU A 843 55.64 -62.94 44.69
N GLU A 844 55.82 -63.97 43.85
CA GLU A 844 54.96 -65.16 43.79
C GLU A 844 55.36 -66.26 44.81
N LEU A 845 56.53 -66.13 45.46
CA LEU A 845 57.07 -67.12 46.41
C LEU A 845 56.16 -67.42 47.62
N PRO A 846 55.39 -66.46 48.19
CA PRO A 846 54.47 -66.75 49.31
C PRO A 846 53.19 -67.49 48.91
N PHE A 847 52.85 -67.57 47.61
CA PHE A 847 51.57 -68.12 47.14
C PHE A 847 51.68 -69.55 46.57
N THR A 848 52.89 -70.13 46.58
CA THR A 848 53.14 -71.50 46.07
C THR A 848 53.39 -72.54 47.17
N LEU A 849 53.19 -72.17 48.44
CA LEU A 849 53.26 -73.09 49.59
C LEU A 849 51.88 -73.66 50.02
N PHE A 850 50.81 -73.39 49.26
CA PHE A 850 49.46 -73.95 49.51
C PHE A 850 48.71 -74.43 48.24
N GLU A 851 49.43 -74.76 47.16
CA GLU A 851 48.90 -75.54 46.02
C GLU A 851 49.75 -76.79 45.75
#